data_AF-A0A3M1URB4-F1
#
_entry.id   AF-A0A3M1URB4-F1
#
_cell.length_a   1.000
_cell.length_b   1.000
_cell.length_c   1.000
_cell.angle_alpha   90.00
_cell.angle_beta   90.00
_cell.angle_gamma   90.00
#
_symmetry.space_group_name_H-M   'P 1'
#
loop_
_entity.id
_entity.type
_entity.pdbx_description
1 polymer ?
#
loop_
_entity_poly.entity_id
_entity_poly.type
_entity_poly.pdbx_seq_one_letter_code
_entity_poly.pdbx_strand_id
1 'polypeptide(L)'
;MPCVVQYEEEDPMGTHILRRGLRAAFLGWFTLWLSGCGGGGGAASEAGAGLAVLRGTVPGTLIEAFDEAGHRYATHSVHNGTARHPFRLELPAGRTYRLRMTTNEGTPDEVSTWIALPDSAGNAHLRIRIDRAGTVDLGHVPLPTTRSAVAHQRHHAESDRAFVLDAPMVLHSARVDDHGRLSPTGGTAYAEDDGEGEGEDDAGGTYAGGGGGGSTVTPAAYRIFGFNDLGMHCADLDYSVFSTLPPFNVMHAQVVQVGSPPRLLDDTQVKVRYLAARDASGSINTTSQNGPVWKTNFWDRDPATGRRYVDELFGLDVQPDVGLLGQKMPGFAQPFVANDPMDFNVFDPAHDWFSAPGIPLVPVDDNGQVNAYPLMEVQAVDKATGSVLATGRVVTPVSAESRCENCHALGAVGADPQRHPNVNFVFPADINDPNSVRKAAKINILRLHDALEGTDLDHQRPVLCASCHYSAALDLAGTGPNARQRGLPSLSAAIHRFHGEQVDPATGQPLFPASAPMEQTCYQCHPGKQTRCLRGAMGGAGIQCQDCHGGMLAVGGKYPLRAGGSLDGTHDGQPRRPWKDLPRCQSCHTGDALDHQGTRLRLRVAYDPADPAASPRLATNRRFAEQPGTLYRDSHGHGGLACEACHGSTHAVWPNANPQANDNVTAR
;
A
#
# COMPACT_ATOMS: atom_id res chain seq x y z
N MET A 1 -30.19 40.66 8.20
CA MET A 1 -30.75 41.56 7.17
C MET A 1 -30.68 40.81 5.85
N PRO A 2 -31.80 40.35 5.27
CA PRO A 2 -31.78 39.40 4.14
C PRO A 2 -32.05 40.09 2.80
N CYS A 3 -31.47 39.56 1.72
CA CYS A 3 -31.95 39.78 0.36
C CYS A 3 -32.45 38.45 -0.20
N VAL A 4 -33.75 38.44 -0.47
CA VAL A 4 -34.57 37.42 -1.10
C VAL A 4 -34.50 37.64 -2.62
N VAL A 5 -34.43 36.56 -3.40
CA VAL A 5 -35.03 36.51 -4.74
C VAL A 5 -35.79 35.19 -4.86
N GLN A 6 -37.12 35.29 -4.89
CA GLN A 6 -38.07 34.23 -5.18
C GLN A 6 -38.16 34.03 -6.70
N TYR A 7 -38.39 32.79 -7.13
CA TYR A 7 -39.29 32.50 -8.24
C TYR A 7 -40.18 31.31 -7.85
N GLU A 8 -41.48 31.54 -7.96
CA GLU A 8 -42.61 30.65 -7.67
C GLU A 8 -43.02 29.82 -8.90
N GLU A 9 -43.56 28.63 -8.59
CA GLU A 9 -44.63 27.85 -9.26
C GLU A 9 -44.39 27.38 -10.73
N GLU A 10 -44.83 26.20 -11.20
CA GLU A 10 -46.07 25.46 -10.98
C GLU A 10 -45.85 23.94 -11.18
N ASP A 11 -46.56 23.13 -10.39
CA ASP A 11 -47.00 21.75 -10.70
C ASP A 11 -48.51 21.88 -11.03
N PRO A 12 -49.16 21.07 -11.90
CA PRO A 12 -49.76 19.83 -11.38
C PRO A 12 -50.16 18.71 -12.39
N MET A 13 -50.56 17.57 -11.80
CA MET A 13 -51.48 16.50 -12.30
C MET A 13 -50.90 15.43 -13.26
N GLY A 14 -51.16 14.13 -13.14
CA GLY A 14 -52.02 13.38 -12.22
C GLY A 14 -52.17 11.89 -12.59
N THR A 15 -52.77 11.15 -11.65
CA THR A 15 -53.64 9.95 -11.78
C THR A 15 -53.08 8.54 -12.13
N HIS A 16 -53.14 7.69 -11.09
CA HIS A 16 -53.61 6.29 -11.00
C HIS A 16 -54.06 5.53 -12.26
N ILE A 17 -53.77 4.20 -12.31
CA ILE A 17 -54.75 3.11 -12.58
C ILE A 17 -54.18 1.69 -12.27
N LEU A 18 -54.93 0.99 -11.41
CA LEU A 18 -55.32 -0.45 -11.27
C LEU A 18 -54.35 -1.66 -11.29
N ARG A 19 -54.59 -2.48 -10.25
CA ARG A 19 -54.25 -3.90 -10.03
C ARG A 19 -55.09 -4.89 -10.86
N ARG A 20 -54.51 -6.08 -11.10
CA ARG A 20 -55.04 -7.48 -11.15
C ARG A 20 -54.21 -8.24 -12.21
N GLY A 21 -53.76 -9.48 -12.11
CA GLY A 21 -53.94 -10.63 -11.21
C GLY A 21 -53.67 -11.92 -12.01
N LEU A 22 -53.39 -13.03 -11.31
CA LEU A 22 -53.44 -14.46 -11.70
C LEU A 22 -52.22 -15.19 -12.32
N ARG A 23 -51.82 -16.25 -11.58
CA ARG A 23 -51.61 -17.69 -11.93
C ARG A 23 -50.52 -18.04 -12.96
N ALA A 24 -49.83 -19.19 -12.95
CA ALA A 24 -49.70 -20.38 -12.10
C ALA A 24 -48.42 -21.12 -12.59
N ALA A 25 -47.60 -21.66 -11.68
CA ALA A 25 -47.18 -23.06 -11.54
C ALA A 25 -46.75 -23.82 -12.80
N PHE A 26 -45.52 -24.38 -12.82
CA PHE A 26 -45.25 -25.74 -13.33
C PHE A 26 -43.86 -26.27 -12.85
N LEU A 27 -43.89 -27.53 -12.39
CA LEU A 27 -42.87 -28.60 -12.24
C LEU A 27 -41.37 -28.27 -12.45
N GLY A 28 -40.39 -28.86 -11.74
CA GLY A 28 -40.39 -30.10 -10.97
C GLY A 28 -39.28 -31.06 -11.46
N TRP A 29 -38.47 -31.53 -10.50
CA TRP A 29 -37.74 -32.81 -10.43
C TRP A 29 -36.32 -32.93 -11.01
N PHE A 30 -35.38 -33.30 -10.13
CA PHE A 30 -34.04 -33.79 -10.40
C PHE A 30 -33.76 -34.94 -9.41
N THR A 31 -33.51 -36.16 -9.90
CA THR A 31 -32.78 -37.23 -9.18
C THR A 31 -32.43 -38.42 -10.08
N LEU A 32 -31.35 -39.12 -9.69
CA LEU A 32 -30.76 -40.39 -10.16
C LEU A 32 -29.73 -40.29 -11.32
N TRP A 33 -28.59 -41.01 -11.39
CA TRP A 33 -27.99 -42.11 -10.59
C TRP A 33 -26.49 -42.28 -10.89
N LEU A 34 -25.77 -42.96 -9.99
CA LEU A 34 -24.44 -43.56 -10.18
C LEU A 34 -24.51 -44.90 -10.94
N SER A 35 -23.49 -45.19 -11.77
CA SER A 35 -22.78 -46.49 -11.86
C SER A 35 -21.87 -46.56 -13.10
N GLY A 36 -20.71 -47.24 -13.00
CA GLY A 36 -19.97 -47.74 -14.16
C GLY A 36 -18.44 -47.79 -14.00
N CYS A 37 -17.92 -49.01 -13.79
CA CYS A 37 -16.51 -49.38 -13.69
C CYS A 37 -15.90 -49.71 -15.08
N GLY A 38 -14.59 -49.55 -15.29
CA GLY A 38 -13.87 -50.31 -16.35
C GLY A 38 -12.60 -49.70 -16.98
N GLY A 39 -11.45 -50.38 -16.77
CA GLY A 39 -10.29 -50.45 -17.69
C GLY A 39 -9.19 -49.40 -17.50
N GLY A 40 -7.89 -49.69 -17.48
CA GLY A 40 -7.13 -50.92 -17.68
C GLY A 40 -5.65 -50.61 -17.44
N GLY A 41 -4.93 -51.51 -16.75
CA GLY A 41 -3.51 -51.38 -16.47
C GLY A 41 -2.66 -51.82 -17.67
N GLY A 42 -1.77 -50.93 -18.12
CA GLY A 42 -0.67 -51.25 -19.03
C GLY A 42 0.64 -50.94 -18.33
N ALA A 43 1.40 -51.98 -17.97
CA ALA A 43 2.78 -51.85 -17.53
C ALA A 43 3.65 -51.47 -18.73
N ALA A 44 4.25 -50.28 -18.70
CA ALA A 44 5.32 -49.90 -19.61
C ALA A 44 6.64 -50.03 -18.85
N SER A 45 7.55 -50.81 -19.42
CA SER A 45 8.91 -51.06 -18.97
C SER A 45 9.70 -49.76 -18.73
N GLU A 46 10.30 -49.62 -17.54
CA GLU A 46 11.30 -48.58 -17.23
C GLU A 46 12.52 -48.77 -18.15
N ALA A 47 12.60 -47.96 -19.20
CA ALA A 47 13.85 -47.69 -19.90
C ALA A 47 14.76 -46.87 -18.97
N GLY A 48 16.03 -47.26 -18.86
CA GLY A 48 17.00 -46.74 -17.88
C GLY A 48 16.97 -45.22 -17.73
N ALA A 49 16.42 -44.76 -16.60
CA ALA A 49 16.39 -43.36 -16.21
C ALA A 49 17.81 -42.87 -15.92
N GLY A 50 18.34 -41.98 -16.77
CA GLY A 50 19.59 -41.29 -16.45
C GLY A 50 19.47 -40.42 -15.20
N LEU A 51 20.58 -40.09 -14.55
CA LEU A 51 20.58 -39.30 -13.31
C LEU A 51 20.48 -37.79 -13.58
N ALA A 52 19.59 -37.11 -12.86
CA ALA A 52 19.53 -35.66 -12.76
C ALA A 52 20.16 -35.18 -11.45
N VAL A 53 20.78 -34.01 -11.51
CA VAL A 53 21.46 -33.36 -10.37
C VAL A 53 20.75 -32.06 -10.07
N LEU A 54 20.12 -31.98 -8.90
CA LEU A 54 19.58 -30.74 -8.36
C LEU A 54 20.65 -30.08 -7.49
N ARG A 55 20.99 -28.82 -7.77
CA ARG A 55 21.95 -28.04 -6.98
C ARG A 55 21.41 -26.67 -6.64
N GLY A 56 22.03 -26.02 -5.66
CA GLY A 56 21.69 -24.66 -5.25
C GLY A 56 22.36 -24.33 -3.93
N THR A 57 21.91 -23.26 -3.27
CA THR A 57 22.32 -22.91 -1.91
C THR A 57 21.11 -22.73 -1.01
N VAL A 58 21.20 -23.17 0.24
CA VAL A 58 20.17 -23.02 1.28
C VAL A 58 20.82 -22.51 2.56
N PRO A 59 20.09 -21.80 3.44
CA PRO A 59 20.56 -21.56 4.80
C PRO A 59 20.36 -22.79 5.72
N GLY A 60 19.69 -23.84 5.22
CA GLY A 60 19.34 -25.05 5.97
C GLY A 60 20.43 -26.12 6.01
N THR A 61 20.04 -27.33 6.43
CA THR A 61 20.95 -28.47 6.63
C THR A 61 20.56 -29.68 5.78
N LEU A 62 19.28 -30.02 5.68
CA LEU A 62 18.78 -31.21 4.98
C LEU A 62 17.90 -30.85 3.78
N ILE A 63 18.13 -31.52 2.65
CA ILE A 63 17.35 -31.40 1.42
C ILE A 63 16.82 -32.78 1.04
N GLU A 64 15.51 -32.90 0.85
CA GLU A 64 14.82 -34.15 0.56
C GLU A 64 13.94 -34.03 -0.69
N ALA A 65 13.86 -35.14 -1.44
CA ALA A 65 12.90 -35.33 -2.51
C ALA A 65 12.16 -36.65 -2.32
N PHE A 66 10.85 -36.64 -2.56
CA PHE A 66 9.99 -37.81 -2.47
C PHE A 66 9.37 -38.08 -3.83
N ASP A 67 9.61 -39.28 -4.39
CA ASP A 67 8.93 -39.69 -5.63
C ASP A 67 7.50 -40.19 -5.37
N GLU A 68 6.72 -40.39 -6.44
CA GLU A 68 5.32 -40.85 -6.35
C GLU A 68 5.17 -42.29 -5.80
N ALA A 69 6.25 -43.09 -5.84
CA ALA A 69 6.30 -44.41 -5.23
C ALA A 69 6.69 -44.37 -3.74
N GLY A 70 6.96 -43.18 -3.20
CA GLY A 70 7.32 -42.96 -1.80
C GLY A 70 8.80 -43.15 -1.49
N HIS A 71 9.66 -43.31 -2.51
CA HIS A 71 11.11 -43.36 -2.29
C HIS A 71 11.62 -41.97 -1.90
N ARG A 72 12.48 -41.94 -0.87
CA ARG A 72 13.12 -40.75 -0.34
C ARG A 72 14.56 -40.65 -0.84
N TYR A 73 14.89 -39.50 -1.41
CA TYR A 73 16.25 -39.10 -1.78
C TYR A 73 16.64 -37.92 -0.91
N ALA A 74 17.84 -37.92 -0.33
CA ALA A 74 18.26 -36.86 0.58
C ALA A 74 19.74 -36.53 0.45
N THR A 75 20.08 -35.28 0.73
CA THR A 75 21.46 -34.79 0.84
C THR A 75 21.53 -33.72 1.93
N HIS A 76 22.74 -33.44 2.41
CA HIS A 76 22.97 -32.31 3.30
C HIS A 76 23.70 -31.20 2.55
N SER A 77 23.39 -29.96 2.87
CA SER A 77 24.17 -28.82 2.38
C SER A 77 25.51 -28.73 3.12
N VAL A 78 26.53 -28.20 2.47
CA VAL A 78 27.87 -28.02 3.04
C VAL A 78 27.97 -26.65 3.70
N HIS A 79 28.15 -26.61 5.03
CA HIS A 79 28.34 -25.35 5.75
C HIS A 79 29.68 -24.70 5.36
N ASN A 80 29.63 -23.49 4.81
CA ASN A 80 30.80 -22.75 4.31
C ASN A 80 31.08 -21.46 5.09
N GLY A 81 30.47 -21.28 6.27
CA GLY A 81 30.61 -20.07 7.08
C GLY A 81 29.76 -18.88 6.60
N THR A 82 28.89 -19.10 5.60
CA THR A 82 27.94 -18.11 5.08
C THR A 82 26.51 -18.63 5.24
N ALA A 83 25.49 -17.77 5.09
CA ALA A 83 24.09 -18.21 5.06
C ALA A 83 23.67 -18.94 3.76
N ARG A 84 24.63 -19.28 2.88
CA ARG A 84 24.41 -19.91 1.56
C ARG A 84 25.18 -21.22 1.47
N HIS A 85 24.69 -22.26 2.13
CA HIS A 85 25.30 -23.59 2.11
C HIS A 85 24.99 -24.29 0.78
N PRO A 86 25.99 -24.61 -0.06
CA PRO A 86 25.75 -25.33 -1.31
C PRO A 86 25.28 -26.77 -1.04
N PHE A 87 24.35 -27.25 -1.86
CA PHE A 87 23.90 -28.64 -1.86
C PHE A 87 23.91 -29.24 -3.25
N ARG A 88 23.97 -30.57 -3.31
CA ARG A 88 23.88 -31.38 -4.53
C ARG A 88 23.09 -32.65 -4.23
N LEU A 89 21.93 -32.81 -4.87
CA LEU A 89 21.03 -33.94 -4.72
C LEU A 89 20.89 -34.67 -6.06
N GLU A 90 21.15 -35.97 -6.07
CA GLU A 90 20.99 -36.82 -7.27
C GLU A 90 19.63 -37.50 -7.27
N LEU A 91 18.91 -37.40 -8.38
CA LEU A 91 17.56 -37.92 -8.57
C LEU A 91 17.45 -38.67 -9.90
N PRO A 92 16.79 -39.84 -9.96
CA PRO A 92 16.45 -40.46 -11.24
C PRO A 92 15.61 -39.54 -12.13
N ALA A 93 15.97 -39.42 -13.41
CA ALA A 93 15.14 -38.71 -14.38
C ALA A 93 13.90 -39.53 -14.77
N GLY A 94 12.94 -38.88 -15.43
CA GLY A 94 11.66 -39.46 -15.83
C GLY A 94 10.63 -39.59 -14.70
N ARG A 95 10.88 -38.99 -13.53
CA ARG A 95 10.02 -39.11 -12.33
C ARG A 95 9.52 -37.75 -11.83
N THR A 96 8.43 -37.79 -11.08
CA THR A 96 7.83 -36.63 -10.40
C THR A 96 8.22 -36.64 -8.93
N TYR A 97 8.66 -35.49 -8.42
CA TYR A 97 9.15 -35.32 -7.06
C TYR A 97 8.39 -34.22 -6.31
N ARG A 98 8.29 -34.37 -4.99
CA ARG A 98 8.01 -33.26 -4.06
C ARG A 98 9.27 -32.95 -3.26
N LEU A 99 9.62 -31.68 -3.15
CA LEU A 99 10.84 -31.23 -2.48
C LEU A 99 10.53 -30.68 -1.09
N ARG A 100 11.28 -31.12 -0.09
CA ARG A 100 11.25 -30.59 1.28
C ARG A 100 12.66 -30.19 1.69
N MET A 101 12.80 -29.04 2.33
CA MET A 101 14.08 -28.58 2.86
C MET A 101 13.94 -28.17 4.31
N THR A 102 14.90 -28.55 5.14
CA THR A 102 14.87 -28.36 6.59
C THR A 102 16.04 -27.50 7.03
N THR A 103 15.75 -26.48 7.83
CA THR A 103 16.72 -25.63 8.51
C THR A 103 16.85 -26.05 9.97
N ASN A 104 18.07 -25.97 10.51
CA ASN A 104 18.41 -26.34 11.89
C ASN A 104 17.97 -27.75 12.29
N GLU A 105 18.10 -28.73 11.39
CA GLU A 105 17.78 -30.13 11.66
C GLU A 105 18.42 -30.62 12.96
N GLY A 106 17.65 -31.32 13.79
CA GLY A 106 18.08 -31.86 15.07
C GLY A 106 18.10 -30.86 16.22
N THR A 107 17.72 -29.60 15.99
CA THR A 107 17.69 -28.55 17.02
C THR A 107 16.25 -28.19 17.44
N PRO A 108 16.05 -27.49 18.58
CA PRO A 108 14.76 -26.94 18.97
C PRO A 108 14.18 -25.90 18.00
N ASP A 109 14.98 -25.39 17.05
CA ASP A 109 14.56 -24.43 16.02
C ASP A 109 14.43 -25.07 14.63
N GLU A 110 14.30 -26.40 14.57
CA GLU A 110 14.09 -27.12 13.32
C GLU A 110 12.80 -26.66 12.62
N VAL A 111 12.92 -26.27 11.35
CA VAL A 111 11.82 -25.87 10.47
C VAL A 111 11.95 -26.59 9.13
N SER A 112 10.90 -27.30 8.71
CA SER A 112 10.79 -28.04 7.47
C SER A 112 9.81 -27.34 6.51
N THR A 113 10.27 -27.04 5.29
CA THR A 113 9.51 -26.26 4.30
C THR A 113 9.35 -27.06 3.01
N TRP A 114 8.12 -27.20 2.53
CA TRP A 114 7.83 -27.72 1.19
C TRP A 114 8.16 -26.68 0.12
N ILE A 115 8.76 -27.08 -1.00
CA ILE A 115 9.15 -26.17 -2.08
C ILE A 115 8.25 -26.38 -3.29
N ALA A 116 7.62 -25.30 -3.75
CA ALA A 116 6.88 -25.26 -5.01
C ALA A 116 7.61 -24.38 -6.03
N LEU A 117 7.51 -24.71 -7.31
CA LEU A 117 8.08 -23.92 -8.41
C LEU A 117 6.94 -23.29 -9.22
N PRO A 118 7.03 -22.00 -9.58
CA PRO A 118 6.02 -21.35 -10.40
C PRO A 118 6.17 -21.74 -11.87
N ASP A 119 5.05 -21.81 -12.59
CA ASP A 119 5.04 -21.83 -14.06
C ASP A 119 5.13 -20.42 -14.68
N SER A 120 4.95 -20.32 -16.00
CA SER A 120 5.00 -19.05 -16.73
C SER A 120 3.83 -18.11 -16.37
N ALA A 121 2.68 -18.69 -16.00
CA ALA A 121 1.48 -18.01 -15.54
C ALA A 121 1.50 -17.69 -14.03
N GLY A 122 2.47 -18.22 -13.28
CA GLY A 122 2.65 -17.99 -11.85
C GLY A 122 1.92 -19.00 -10.95
N ASN A 123 1.37 -20.09 -11.49
CA ASN A 123 0.78 -21.15 -10.67
C ASN A 123 1.90 -21.93 -9.96
N ALA A 124 1.73 -22.20 -8.67
CA ALA A 124 2.72 -22.92 -7.87
C ALA A 124 2.56 -24.44 -7.99
N HIS A 125 3.60 -25.11 -8.48
CA HIS A 125 3.64 -26.56 -8.65
C HIS A 125 4.49 -27.21 -7.54
N LEU A 126 3.84 -27.95 -6.64
CA LEU A 126 4.51 -28.75 -5.61
C LEU A 126 5.04 -30.09 -6.14
N ARG A 127 4.47 -30.57 -7.25
CA ARG A 127 4.89 -31.79 -7.94
C ARG A 127 5.71 -31.39 -9.15
N ILE A 128 7.01 -31.72 -9.11
CA ILE A 128 7.99 -31.28 -10.09
C ILE A 128 8.46 -32.51 -10.86
N ARG A 129 8.21 -32.54 -12.17
CA ARG A 129 8.65 -33.63 -13.04
C ARG A 129 10.02 -33.33 -13.64
N ILE A 130 10.99 -34.23 -13.43
CA ILE A 130 12.32 -34.13 -14.02
C ILE A 130 12.36 -35.07 -15.21
N ASP A 131 12.29 -34.56 -16.45
CA ASP A 131 12.07 -35.41 -17.63
C ASP A 131 13.31 -36.14 -18.15
N ARG A 132 14.51 -35.57 -17.99
CA ARG A 132 15.76 -36.13 -18.53
C ARG A 132 16.94 -35.91 -17.57
N ALA A 133 18.00 -36.68 -17.77
CA ALA A 133 19.28 -36.49 -17.08
C ALA A 133 19.86 -35.10 -17.37
N GLY A 134 20.55 -34.51 -16.38
CA GLY A 134 21.14 -33.18 -16.49
C GLY A 134 21.23 -32.47 -15.14
N THR A 135 21.79 -31.26 -15.12
CA THR A 135 21.87 -30.44 -13.89
C THR A 135 20.79 -29.37 -13.89
N VAL A 136 20.09 -29.23 -12.77
CA VAL A 136 19.17 -28.13 -12.51
C VAL A 136 19.69 -27.31 -11.35
N ASP A 137 19.86 -26.02 -11.57
CA ASP A 137 20.28 -25.06 -10.56
C ASP A 137 19.06 -24.32 -10.01
N LEU A 138 18.81 -24.46 -8.72
CA LEU A 138 17.73 -23.75 -8.02
C LEU A 138 18.15 -22.36 -7.54
N GLY A 139 19.42 -21.97 -7.73
CA GLY A 139 19.95 -20.73 -7.18
C GLY A 139 19.94 -20.74 -5.65
N HIS A 140 19.67 -19.59 -5.04
CA HIS A 140 19.52 -19.50 -3.59
C HIS A 140 18.07 -19.70 -3.16
N VAL A 141 17.85 -20.63 -2.23
CA VAL A 141 16.54 -20.98 -1.68
C VAL A 141 16.42 -20.36 -0.27
N PRO A 142 15.70 -19.24 -0.11
CA PRO A 142 15.72 -18.44 1.12
C PRO A 142 14.74 -19.02 2.17
N LEU A 143 15.19 -20.02 2.91
CA LEU A 143 14.38 -20.68 3.94
C LEU A 143 14.40 -19.92 5.28
N PRO A 144 13.28 -19.91 6.02
CA PRO A 144 13.24 -19.35 7.37
C PRO A 144 14.14 -20.15 8.31
N THR A 145 15.01 -19.48 9.07
CA THR A 145 15.99 -20.13 9.96
C THR A 145 15.60 -20.10 11.43
N THR A 146 14.40 -19.62 11.78
CA THR A 146 13.89 -19.63 13.15
C THR A 146 12.38 -19.89 13.15
N ARG A 147 11.85 -20.48 14.23
CA ARG A 147 10.41 -20.68 14.40
C ARG A 147 9.64 -19.36 14.55
N SER A 148 10.27 -18.33 15.11
CA SER A 148 9.67 -17.00 15.25
C SER A 148 9.39 -16.31 13.90
N ALA A 149 10.20 -16.59 12.87
CA ALA A 149 9.98 -16.04 11.52
C ALA A 149 8.72 -16.58 10.83
N VAL A 150 8.11 -17.64 11.37
CA VAL A 150 7.01 -18.40 10.74
C VAL A 150 5.79 -18.62 11.65
N ALA A 151 5.79 -18.08 12.87
CA ALA A 151 4.74 -18.25 13.89
C ALA A 151 3.37 -17.63 13.54
N HIS A 152 3.21 -17.02 12.36
CA HIS A 152 1.97 -16.40 11.87
C HIS A 152 1.27 -17.21 10.77
N GLN A 153 1.81 -18.36 10.37
CA GLN A 153 1.19 -19.29 9.42
C GLN A 153 0.56 -20.44 10.22
N ARG A 154 -0.62 -20.99 9.85
CA ARG A 154 -1.27 -22.07 10.63
C ARG A 154 -0.40 -23.36 10.61
N HIS A 155 -0.57 -24.26 11.58
CA HIS A 155 0.31 -25.42 11.80
C HIS A 155 -0.46 -26.74 11.99
N HIS A 156 0.05 -27.82 11.38
CA HIS A 156 -0.17 -29.20 11.82
C HIS A 156 1.11 -29.80 12.43
N ALA A 157 1.01 -30.32 13.65
CA ALA A 157 2.10 -31.05 14.30
C ALA A 157 2.15 -32.49 13.75
N GLU A 158 3.13 -32.78 12.88
CA GLU A 158 3.63 -34.14 12.74
C GLU A 158 4.59 -34.41 13.91
N SER A 159 4.29 -35.47 14.67
CA SER A 159 4.98 -35.95 15.87
C SER A 159 6.40 -35.41 16.14
N ASP A 160 6.56 -34.73 17.29
CA ASP A 160 7.79 -34.52 18.05
C ASP A 160 9.12 -34.49 17.28
N ARG A 161 9.37 -33.38 16.56
CA ARG A 161 10.66 -32.62 16.54
C ARG A 161 10.73 -31.60 15.39
N ALA A 162 9.96 -31.77 14.32
CA ALA A 162 9.99 -30.92 13.13
C ALA A 162 8.82 -29.90 13.09
N PHE A 163 9.11 -28.61 12.90
CA PHE A 163 8.07 -27.61 12.58
C PHE A 163 7.86 -27.57 11.07
N VAL A 164 6.76 -28.14 10.56
CA VAL A 164 6.47 -28.17 9.11
C VAL A 164 5.54 -27.02 8.73
N LEU A 165 5.85 -26.27 7.67
CA LEU A 165 4.95 -25.23 7.15
C LEU A 165 3.76 -25.83 6.37
N ASP A 166 2.54 -25.38 6.68
CA ASP A 166 1.29 -25.82 6.03
C ASP A 166 1.20 -25.38 4.56
N ALA A 167 1.89 -24.30 4.19
CA ALA A 167 1.94 -23.78 2.83
C ALA A 167 3.35 -23.95 2.24
N PRO A 168 3.48 -24.43 0.98
CA PRO A 168 4.78 -24.52 0.35
C PRO A 168 5.34 -23.14 0.05
N MET A 169 6.66 -22.98 0.19
CA MET A 169 7.37 -21.80 -0.29
C MET A 169 7.49 -21.88 -1.82
N VAL A 170 7.01 -20.83 -2.50
CA VAL A 170 7.16 -20.72 -3.95
C VAL A 170 8.54 -20.12 -4.27
N LEU A 171 9.41 -20.93 -4.88
CA LEU A 171 10.77 -20.51 -5.23
C LEU A 171 10.79 -19.95 -6.64
N HIS A 172 10.96 -18.63 -6.77
CA HIS A 172 10.93 -17.93 -8.06
C HIS A 172 12.27 -17.93 -8.82
N SER A 173 13.36 -18.41 -8.22
CA SER A 173 14.68 -18.53 -8.87
C SER A 173 14.77 -19.70 -9.86
N ALA A 174 13.79 -20.61 -9.85
CA ALA A 174 13.61 -21.65 -10.84
C ALA A 174 12.14 -21.69 -11.28
N ARG A 175 11.89 -22.17 -12.51
CA ARG A 175 10.53 -22.27 -13.07
C ARG A 175 10.31 -23.63 -13.70
N VAL A 176 9.08 -24.09 -13.61
CA VAL A 176 8.60 -25.24 -14.38
C VAL A 176 7.84 -24.74 -15.61
N ASP A 177 7.63 -25.60 -16.60
CA ASP A 177 6.65 -25.32 -17.65
C ASP A 177 5.21 -25.41 -17.09
N ASP A 178 4.23 -25.08 -17.93
CA ASP A 178 2.81 -25.08 -17.55
C ASP A 178 2.26 -26.49 -17.19
N HIS A 179 3.09 -27.54 -17.31
CA HIS A 179 2.78 -28.91 -16.91
C HIS A 179 3.61 -29.39 -15.71
N GLY A 180 4.32 -28.49 -15.01
CA GLY A 180 5.12 -28.83 -13.84
C GLY A 180 6.46 -29.50 -14.19
N ARG A 181 6.93 -29.40 -15.43
CA ARG A 181 8.21 -30.01 -15.87
C ARG A 181 9.37 -29.06 -15.67
N LEU A 182 10.44 -29.59 -15.07
CA LEU A 182 11.70 -28.91 -14.88
C LEU A 182 12.72 -29.46 -15.88
N SER A 183 13.10 -28.63 -16.86
CA SER A 183 14.11 -29.00 -17.87
C SER A 183 15.51 -28.60 -17.40
N PRO A 184 16.51 -29.50 -17.44
CA PRO A 184 17.91 -29.12 -17.22
C PRO A 184 18.34 -28.08 -18.26
N THR A 185 18.59 -26.85 -17.83
CA THR A 185 19.12 -25.79 -18.71
C THR A 185 20.59 -26.06 -19.00
N GLY A 186 20.92 -26.23 -20.30
CA GLY A 186 22.27 -25.93 -20.79
C GLY A 186 22.60 -24.48 -20.44
N GLY A 187 23.73 -24.27 -19.78
CA GLY A 187 23.99 -23.09 -18.96
C GLY A 187 23.93 -21.75 -19.68
N THR A 188 23.41 -20.76 -18.96
CA THR A 188 24.03 -19.44 -18.81
C THR A 188 23.78 -19.00 -17.37
N ALA A 189 24.75 -19.29 -16.50
CA ALA A 189 24.86 -18.62 -15.22
C ALA A 189 25.33 -17.19 -15.51
N TYR A 190 24.70 -16.20 -14.88
CA TYR A 190 25.25 -14.86 -14.76
C TYR A 190 26.57 -14.99 -13.98
N ALA A 191 27.68 -14.95 -14.69
CA ALA A 191 29.01 -14.83 -14.09
C ALA A 191 29.24 -13.33 -13.83
N GLU A 192 29.57 -13.05 -12.58
CA GLU A 192 30.33 -11.86 -12.18
C GLU A 192 31.65 -11.88 -12.96
N ASP A 193 31.99 -10.78 -13.62
CA ASP A 193 33.33 -10.57 -14.20
C ASP A 193 33.82 -9.19 -13.78
N ASP A 194 35.00 -9.23 -13.20
CA ASP A 194 35.71 -8.25 -12.43
C ASP A 194 37.03 -7.95 -13.15
N GLY A 195 37.27 -6.68 -13.45
CA GLY A 195 38.63 -6.14 -13.59
C GLY A 195 39.19 -5.97 -15.01
N GLU A 196 39.24 -4.70 -15.40
CA GLU A 196 40.38 -3.97 -16.03
C GLU A 196 41.00 -4.43 -17.36
N GLY A 197 41.07 -3.47 -18.29
CA GLY A 197 41.91 -3.51 -19.48
C GLY A 197 41.74 -2.26 -20.32
N GLU A 198 42.60 -1.27 -20.10
CA GLU A 198 42.78 -0.08 -20.94
C GLU A 198 43.22 -0.46 -22.37
N GLY A 199 42.79 0.32 -23.35
CA GLY A 199 43.26 0.24 -24.73
C GLY A 199 42.41 1.10 -25.66
N GLU A 200 42.84 2.35 -25.84
CA GLU A 200 42.50 3.19 -27.00
C GLU A 200 42.83 2.45 -28.31
N ASP A 201 42.03 2.67 -29.36
CA ASP A 201 42.51 2.87 -30.74
C ASP A 201 41.33 3.18 -31.67
N ASP A 202 41.37 4.39 -32.24
CA ASP A 202 40.58 4.85 -33.36
C ASP A 202 40.90 4.07 -34.65
N ALA A 203 39.89 3.68 -35.43
CA ALA A 203 39.99 3.64 -36.89
C ALA A 203 38.61 3.57 -37.56
N GLY A 204 38.33 4.58 -38.38
CA GLY A 204 37.14 4.67 -39.21
C GLY A 204 37.09 3.68 -40.37
N GLY A 205 35.86 3.49 -40.87
CA GLY A 205 35.59 2.73 -42.08
C GLY A 205 34.18 3.02 -42.61
N THR A 206 34.05 4.11 -43.37
CA THR A 206 32.90 4.34 -44.26
C THR A 206 32.93 3.37 -45.44
N TYR A 207 31.81 2.73 -45.78
CA TYR A 207 31.34 2.59 -47.17
C TYR A 207 29.82 2.38 -47.23
N ALA A 208 29.24 3.05 -48.22
CA ALA A 208 27.83 3.31 -48.48
C ALA A 208 27.05 2.12 -49.07
N GLY A 209 25.71 2.21 -49.03
CA GLY A 209 24.89 1.79 -50.18
C GLY A 209 23.51 1.19 -49.89
N GLY A 210 22.50 2.06 -49.72
CA GLY A 210 21.23 2.00 -50.48
C GLY A 210 20.18 0.94 -50.15
N GLY A 211 18.98 1.40 -49.77
CA GLY A 211 17.76 0.60 -49.86
C GLY A 211 16.59 1.25 -49.11
N GLY A 212 15.78 2.05 -49.81
CA GLY A 212 14.60 2.69 -49.25
C GLY A 212 13.59 1.68 -48.72
N GLY A 213 13.36 1.71 -47.40
CA GLY A 213 12.19 1.14 -46.76
C GLY A 213 11.28 2.29 -46.37
N GLY A 214 10.10 2.39 -47.00
CA GLY A 214 9.07 3.32 -46.58
C GLY A 214 8.83 3.15 -45.09
N SER A 215 8.96 4.25 -44.33
CA SER A 215 8.57 4.30 -42.93
C SER A 215 7.08 3.97 -42.86
N THR A 216 6.77 2.70 -42.58
CA THR A 216 5.54 2.36 -41.90
C THR A 216 5.55 3.19 -40.63
N VAL A 217 4.71 4.23 -40.59
CA VAL A 217 4.41 4.94 -39.34
C VAL A 217 3.77 3.90 -38.44
N THR A 218 4.58 3.24 -37.62
CA THR A 218 4.06 2.48 -36.49
C THR A 218 3.20 3.47 -35.72
N PRO A 219 1.92 3.14 -35.43
CA PRO A 219 1.10 4.01 -34.59
C PRO A 219 1.91 4.38 -33.36
N ALA A 220 1.97 5.68 -33.03
CA ALA A 220 2.72 6.12 -31.88
C ALA A 220 2.26 5.31 -30.66
N ALA A 221 3.18 4.57 -30.04
CA ALA A 221 2.86 3.83 -28.84
C ALA A 221 2.70 4.85 -27.70
N TYR A 222 1.67 4.69 -26.88
CA TYR A 222 1.44 5.53 -25.71
C TYR A 222 1.59 4.71 -24.43
N ARG A 223 1.99 5.38 -23.36
CA ARG A 223 2.03 4.86 -21.98
C ARG A 223 1.36 5.87 -21.05
N ILE A 224 0.68 5.38 -20.03
CA ILE A 224 0.13 6.19 -18.95
C ILE A 224 0.69 5.67 -17.64
N PHE A 225 1.20 6.58 -16.82
CA PHE A 225 1.69 6.28 -15.48
C PHE A 225 0.75 6.95 -14.47
N GLY A 226 -0.04 6.14 -13.76
CA GLY A 226 -0.90 6.61 -12.69
C GLY A 226 -0.26 6.39 -11.32
N PHE A 227 -0.35 7.36 -10.43
CA PHE A 227 0.20 7.29 -9.08
C PHE A 227 -0.65 8.08 -8.08
N ASN A 228 -0.55 7.73 -6.81
CA ASN A 228 -1.13 8.48 -5.69
C ASN A 228 -0.06 9.37 -5.04
N ASP A 229 -0.47 10.49 -4.43
CA ASP A 229 0.40 11.54 -3.86
C ASP A 229 1.04 11.23 -2.50
N LEU A 230 0.44 10.33 -1.68
CA LEU A 230 0.86 10.08 -0.28
C LEU A 230 1.12 8.61 0.05
N GLY A 231 0.64 7.70 -0.79
CA GLY A 231 0.61 6.25 -0.60
C GLY A 231 -0.37 5.76 0.46
N MET A 232 -1.03 6.66 1.19
CA MET A 232 -2.21 6.39 2.04
C MET A 232 -2.90 7.70 2.44
N HIS A 233 -4.16 7.84 2.06
CA HIS A 233 -5.07 8.82 2.68
C HIS A 233 -5.76 8.21 3.89
N CYS A 234 -6.17 9.07 4.83
CA CYS A 234 -6.91 8.65 6.03
C CYS A 234 -8.29 9.31 6.01
N ALA A 235 -9.30 8.59 6.49
CA ALA A 235 -10.67 9.07 6.61
C ALA A 235 -11.29 8.59 7.92
N ASP A 236 -12.23 9.34 8.49
CA ASP A 236 -13.12 8.80 9.52
C ASP A 236 -14.21 7.92 8.85
N LEU A 237 -14.72 6.89 9.55
CA LEU A 237 -15.96 6.20 9.13
C LEU A 237 -17.21 6.89 9.69
N ASP A 238 -17.09 7.44 10.92
CA ASP A 238 -18.15 8.15 11.62
C ASP A 238 -17.78 9.63 11.85
N TYR A 239 -18.61 10.51 11.32
CA TYR A 239 -18.47 11.97 11.34
C TYR A 239 -19.40 12.64 12.38
N SER A 240 -20.11 11.87 13.20
CA SER A 240 -21.15 12.38 14.09
C SER A 240 -20.66 12.97 15.41
N VAL A 241 -19.37 12.80 15.72
CA VAL A 241 -18.77 13.28 16.97
C VAL A 241 -17.69 14.32 16.70
N PHE A 242 -16.63 13.91 16.05
CA PHE A 242 -15.62 14.82 15.51
C PHE A 242 -15.01 14.22 14.25
N SER A 243 -14.28 15.00 13.48
CA SER A 243 -13.49 14.50 12.36
C SER A 243 -12.09 15.10 12.36
N THR A 244 -11.13 14.27 11.97
CA THR A 244 -9.76 14.70 11.70
C THR A 244 -9.54 14.97 10.21
N LEU A 245 -10.09 14.11 9.34
CA LEU A 245 -9.94 14.16 7.91
C LEU A 245 -11.22 13.65 7.21
N PRO A 246 -11.61 14.24 6.07
CA PRO A 246 -12.72 13.78 5.25
C PRO A 246 -12.32 12.51 4.47
N PRO A 247 -13.29 11.81 3.82
CA PRO A 247 -12.97 10.87 2.75
C PRO A 247 -12.28 11.64 1.62
N PHE A 248 -11.06 11.22 1.26
CA PHE A 248 -10.23 11.94 0.31
C PHE A 248 -9.20 11.00 -0.32
N ASN A 249 -8.85 11.27 -1.57
CA ASN A 249 -7.72 10.68 -2.27
C ASN A 249 -7.31 11.61 -3.41
N VAL A 250 -6.05 11.54 -3.83
CA VAL A 250 -5.55 12.25 -5.00
C VAL A 250 -4.87 11.26 -5.92
N MET A 251 -5.30 11.24 -7.18
CA MET A 251 -4.57 10.54 -8.23
C MET A 251 -3.93 11.54 -9.16
N HIS A 252 -2.72 11.22 -9.59
CA HIS A 252 -2.02 11.88 -10.67
C HIS A 252 -1.78 10.91 -11.82
N ALA A 253 -1.65 11.46 -13.02
CA ALA A 253 -1.27 10.69 -14.19
C ALA A 253 -0.41 11.49 -15.16
N GLN A 254 0.62 10.85 -15.71
CA GLN A 254 1.41 11.38 -16.82
C GLN A 254 1.24 10.48 -18.05
N VAL A 255 1.03 11.10 -19.21
CA VAL A 255 0.85 10.38 -20.48
C VAL A 255 2.09 10.61 -21.35
N VAL A 256 2.75 9.52 -21.72
CA VAL A 256 3.97 9.54 -22.53
C VAL A 256 3.67 9.01 -23.93
N GLN A 257 3.93 9.82 -24.94
CA GLN A 257 4.12 9.35 -26.30
C GLN A 257 5.53 8.75 -26.42
N VAL A 258 5.59 7.45 -26.69
CA VAL A 258 6.83 6.70 -26.86
C VAL A 258 7.50 7.16 -28.15
N GLY A 259 8.78 7.50 -28.03
CA GLY A 259 9.61 7.99 -29.11
C GLY A 259 11.06 8.16 -28.64
N SER A 260 11.90 8.70 -29.51
CA SER A 260 13.28 9.08 -29.17
C SER A 260 13.51 10.55 -29.57
N PRO A 261 13.43 11.50 -28.62
CA PRO A 261 13.12 11.31 -27.20
C PRO A 261 11.62 11.01 -26.95
N PRO A 262 11.26 10.39 -25.81
CA PRO A 262 9.86 10.30 -25.38
C PRO A 262 9.31 11.71 -25.07
N ARG A 263 8.00 11.89 -25.22
CA ARG A 263 7.32 13.18 -25.01
C ARG A 263 6.13 13.04 -24.06
N LEU A 264 6.05 13.90 -23.06
CA LEU A 264 4.86 14.08 -22.23
C LEU A 264 3.77 14.80 -23.02
N LEU A 265 2.54 14.31 -22.92
CA LEU A 265 1.36 14.93 -23.53
C LEU A 265 0.63 15.78 -22.50
N ASP A 266 0.20 16.96 -22.93
CA ASP A 266 -0.55 17.91 -22.11
C ASP A 266 -2.06 17.84 -22.35
N ASP A 267 -2.79 18.73 -21.68
CA ASP A 267 -4.24 18.83 -21.80
C ASP A 267 -4.71 19.41 -23.14
N THR A 268 -3.85 19.92 -24.01
CA THR A 268 -4.26 20.31 -25.37
C THR A 268 -4.43 19.08 -26.27
N GLN A 269 -3.73 17.99 -25.95
CA GLN A 269 -3.66 16.79 -26.78
C GLN A 269 -4.54 15.65 -26.26
N VAL A 270 -4.54 15.42 -24.94
CA VAL A 270 -5.25 14.30 -24.31
C VAL A 270 -6.08 14.76 -23.12
N LYS A 271 -7.06 13.94 -22.73
CA LYS A 271 -7.68 13.98 -21.41
C LYS A 271 -7.46 12.65 -20.72
N VAL A 272 -7.41 12.66 -19.39
CA VAL A 272 -7.29 11.43 -18.60
C VAL A 272 -8.60 11.15 -17.88
N ARG A 273 -8.97 9.87 -17.84
CA ARG A 273 -10.15 9.36 -17.14
C ARG A 273 -9.77 8.27 -16.15
N TYR A 274 -10.64 8.00 -15.18
CA TYR A 274 -10.54 6.82 -14.34
C TYR A 274 -11.89 6.12 -14.13
N LEU A 275 -11.79 4.84 -13.79
CA LEU A 275 -12.88 3.95 -13.39
C LEU A 275 -12.42 3.09 -12.21
N ALA A 276 -13.35 2.57 -11.42
CA ALA A 276 -13.00 1.58 -10.41
C ALA A 276 -12.58 0.27 -11.08
N ALA A 277 -11.54 -0.37 -10.55
CA ALA A 277 -11.00 -1.62 -11.07
C ALA A 277 -11.09 -2.72 -10.02
N ARG A 278 -11.46 -3.93 -10.47
CA ARG A 278 -11.36 -5.13 -9.62
C ARG A 278 -9.90 -5.48 -9.38
N ASP A 279 -9.57 -5.73 -8.12
CA ASP A 279 -8.32 -6.38 -7.78
C ASP A 279 -8.36 -7.90 -7.95
N ALA A 280 -7.24 -8.56 -7.67
CA ALA A 280 -7.11 -10.01 -7.84
C ALA A 280 -8.06 -10.82 -6.94
N SER A 281 -8.56 -10.23 -5.84
CA SER A 281 -9.57 -10.85 -4.97
C SER A 281 -11.00 -10.61 -5.44
N GLY A 282 -11.17 -9.77 -6.47
CA GLY A 282 -12.47 -9.35 -6.99
C GLY A 282 -13.06 -8.14 -6.28
N SER A 283 -12.36 -7.56 -5.29
CA SER A 283 -12.79 -6.35 -4.58
C SER A 283 -12.81 -5.15 -5.54
N ILE A 284 -13.87 -4.35 -5.46
CA ILE A 284 -14.06 -3.13 -6.26
C ILE A 284 -14.81 -2.08 -5.42
N ASN A 285 -14.42 -0.82 -5.59
CA ASN A 285 -14.99 0.30 -4.86
C ASN A 285 -15.49 1.36 -5.85
N THR A 286 -16.72 1.19 -6.35
CA THR A 286 -17.33 2.09 -7.32
C THR A 286 -17.97 3.31 -6.67
N THR A 287 -18.42 3.19 -5.43
CA THR A 287 -19.19 4.22 -4.72
C THR A 287 -18.74 4.35 -3.28
N SER A 288 -18.88 5.53 -2.70
CA SER A 288 -18.71 5.73 -1.26
C SER A 288 -20.06 5.91 -0.54
N GLN A 289 -21.17 5.81 -1.27
CA GLN A 289 -22.51 5.88 -0.70
C GLN A 289 -22.89 4.60 0.04
N ASN A 290 -23.73 4.82 1.05
CA ASN A 290 -24.46 3.75 1.69
C ASN A 290 -25.52 3.21 0.73
N GLY A 291 -25.58 1.89 0.63
CA GLY A 291 -26.62 1.16 -0.09
C GLY A 291 -27.11 0.02 0.80
N PRO A 292 -27.12 -1.23 0.31
CA PRO A 292 -27.28 -2.41 1.17
C PRO A 292 -26.14 -2.56 2.21
N VAL A 293 -25.00 -1.94 1.92
CA VAL A 293 -23.79 -1.91 2.74
C VAL A 293 -23.64 -0.51 3.32
N TRP A 294 -23.34 -0.42 4.61
CA TRP A 294 -22.92 0.82 5.25
C TRP A 294 -21.43 1.04 5.07
N LYS A 295 -21.03 2.21 4.56
CA LYS A 295 -19.63 2.59 4.29
C LYS A 295 -19.19 3.80 5.12
N THR A 296 -20.04 4.81 5.27
CA THR A 296 -19.74 6.03 6.03
C THR A 296 -21.00 6.87 6.25
N ASN A 297 -21.04 7.73 7.25
CA ASN A 297 -22.11 8.74 7.40
C ASN A 297 -21.70 10.14 6.92
N PHE A 298 -20.60 10.32 6.18
CA PHE A 298 -20.10 11.65 5.78
C PHE A 298 -21.14 12.56 5.09
N TRP A 299 -21.97 11.98 4.21
CA TRP A 299 -23.04 12.72 3.53
C TRP A 299 -24.39 12.61 4.23
N ASP A 300 -24.50 11.85 5.32
CA ASP A 300 -25.77 11.69 6.04
C ASP A 300 -26.16 13.01 6.72
N ARG A 301 -27.46 13.17 6.98
CA ARG A 301 -27.97 14.31 7.75
C ARG A 301 -27.81 14.05 9.24
N ASP A 302 -27.27 15.03 9.95
CA ASP A 302 -27.30 15.05 11.41
C ASP A 302 -28.76 15.16 11.87
N PRO A 303 -29.28 14.21 12.68
CA PRO A 303 -30.63 14.29 13.23
C PRO A 303 -30.89 15.54 14.10
N ALA A 304 -29.84 16.13 14.70
CA ALA A 304 -29.97 17.28 15.58
C ALA A 304 -30.17 18.60 14.81
N THR A 305 -29.48 18.77 13.69
CA THR A 305 -29.49 20.04 12.92
C THR A 305 -30.20 19.94 11.58
N GLY A 306 -30.39 18.71 11.06
CA GLY A 306 -30.91 18.43 9.74
C GLY A 306 -29.93 18.74 8.60
N ARG A 307 -28.74 19.28 8.88
CA ARG A 307 -27.67 19.53 7.88
C ARG A 307 -26.87 18.25 7.64
N ARG A 308 -26.09 18.20 6.56
CA ARG A 308 -25.19 17.05 6.32
C ARG A 308 -23.93 17.21 7.14
N TYR A 309 -23.35 16.11 7.62
CA TYR A 309 -22.09 16.17 8.37
C TYR A 309 -20.96 16.88 7.60
N VAL A 310 -20.88 16.68 6.28
CA VAL A 310 -19.92 17.42 5.43
C VAL A 310 -20.11 18.94 5.47
N ASP A 311 -21.34 19.42 5.53
CA ASP A 311 -21.65 20.85 5.61
C ASP A 311 -21.32 21.42 7.00
N GLU A 312 -21.60 20.67 8.05
CA GLU A 312 -21.28 21.09 9.42
C GLU A 312 -19.79 21.10 9.72
N LEU A 313 -19.04 20.11 9.21
CA LEU A 313 -17.61 19.97 9.45
C LEU A 313 -16.77 20.83 8.50
N PHE A 314 -17.13 20.88 7.22
CA PHE A 314 -16.29 21.50 6.17
C PHE A 314 -16.94 22.72 5.50
N GLY A 315 -18.17 23.09 5.88
CA GLY A 315 -18.86 24.27 5.33
C GLY A 315 -19.30 24.11 3.88
N LEU A 316 -19.41 22.87 3.39
CA LEU A 316 -19.74 22.55 2.00
C LEU A 316 -20.92 21.57 1.93
N ASP A 317 -21.97 21.93 1.21
CA ASP A 317 -23.08 21.01 0.88
C ASP A 317 -22.80 20.29 -0.44
N VAL A 318 -21.93 19.28 -0.38
CA VAL A 318 -21.61 18.44 -1.54
C VAL A 318 -22.58 17.26 -1.65
N GLN A 319 -22.89 16.88 -2.89
CA GLN A 319 -23.73 15.72 -3.16
C GLN A 319 -23.02 14.42 -2.73
N PRO A 320 -23.81 13.39 -2.36
CA PRO A 320 -23.37 12.00 -2.37
C PRO A 320 -22.36 11.66 -3.47
N ASP A 321 -21.26 10.99 -3.10
CA ASP A 321 -20.18 10.54 -4.00
C ASP A 321 -19.40 11.65 -4.71
N VAL A 322 -19.60 12.90 -4.30
CA VAL A 322 -18.81 14.05 -4.73
C VAL A 322 -17.93 14.49 -3.56
N GLY A 323 -16.63 14.59 -3.80
CA GLY A 323 -15.67 15.05 -2.81
C GLY A 323 -15.58 16.56 -2.72
N LEU A 324 -14.81 17.04 -1.76
CA LEU A 324 -14.73 18.47 -1.40
C LEU A 324 -14.21 19.37 -2.54
N LEU A 325 -13.50 18.79 -3.51
CA LEU A 325 -12.98 19.48 -4.70
C LEU A 325 -13.77 19.13 -5.97
N GLY A 326 -15.00 18.59 -5.83
CA GLY A 326 -15.90 18.29 -6.94
C GLY A 326 -15.58 17.01 -7.72
N GLN A 327 -14.47 16.34 -7.41
CA GLN A 327 -14.11 15.05 -8.00
C GLN A 327 -15.10 13.97 -7.52
N LYS A 328 -15.43 13.01 -8.40
CA LYS A 328 -16.56 12.09 -8.22
C LYS A 328 -16.12 10.64 -8.12
N MET A 329 -16.86 9.80 -7.40
CA MET A 329 -16.71 8.36 -7.54
C MET A 329 -17.25 7.87 -8.91
N PRO A 330 -16.71 6.80 -9.50
CA PRO A 330 -17.21 6.24 -10.76
C PRO A 330 -18.69 5.86 -10.73
N GLY A 331 -19.19 5.47 -9.56
CA GLY A 331 -20.59 5.16 -9.31
C GLY A 331 -21.43 6.35 -8.82
N PHE A 332 -21.01 7.61 -8.97
CA PHE A 332 -21.77 8.73 -8.39
C PHE A 332 -23.21 8.86 -8.90
N ALA A 333 -23.49 8.38 -10.12
CA ALA A 333 -24.81 8.49 -10.71
C ALA A 333 -25.80 7.58 -9.96
N GLN A 334 -26.95 8.13 -9.56
CA GLN A 334 -27.99 7.34 -8.91
C GLN A 334 -28.43 6.17 -9.82
N PRO A 335 -28.61 4.95 -9.26
CA PRO A 335 -28.71 4.62 -7.83
C PRO A 335 -27.39 4.18 -7.16
N PHE A 336 -26.25 4.72 -7.59
CA PHE A 336 -24.91 4.45 -7.05
C PHE A 336 -24.35 3.05 -7.33
N VAL A 337 -24.63 2.53 -8.52
CA VAL A 337 -24.24 1.15 -8.92
C VAL A 337 -23.45 1.08 -10.23
N ALA A 338 -23.35 2.19 -10.95
CA ALA A 338 -22.60 2.26 -12.20
C ALA A 338 -21.09 2.30 -11.94
N ASN A 339 -20.30 2.08 -12.98
CA ASN A 339 -18.85 2.31 -12.96
C ASN A 339 -18.51 3.15 -14.19
N ASP A 340 -18.93 4.41 -14.15
CA ASP A 340 -18.79 5.31 -15.29
C ASP A 340 -17.41 5.99 -15.29
N PRO A 341 -16.79 6.23 -16.46
CA PRO A 341 -15.55 6.99 -16.55
C PRO A 341 -15.69 8.41 -16.00
N MET A 342 -14.83 8.75 -15.03
CA MET A 342 -14.69 10.10 -14.49
C MET A 342 -13.46 10.79 -15.07
N ASP A 343 -13.59 12.04 -15.49
CA ASP A 343 -12.45 12.83 -15.97
C ASP A 343 -11.55 13.24 -14.78
N PHE A 344 -10.24 13.28 -14.99
CA PHE A 344 -9.32 14.06 -14.14
C PHE A 344 -9.65 15.53 -14.36
N ASN A 345 -10.07 16.24 -13.31
CA ASN A 345 -10.64 17.58 -13.43
C ASN A 345 -9.58 18.70 -13.45
N VAL A 346 -8.30 18.39 -13.24
CA VAL A 346 -7.19 19.35 -13.25
C VAL A 346 -6.05 18.85 -14.14
N PHE A 347 -5.43 19.76 -14.88
CA PHE A 347 -4.09 19.60 -15.43
C PHE A 347 -3.17 20.61 -14.75
N ASP A 348 -2.02 20.14 -14.27
CA ASP A 348 -1.02 20.97 -13.62
C ASP A 348 0.16 21.19 -14.57
N PRO A 349 0.29 22.38 -15.18
CA PRO A 349 1.36 22.67 -16.11
C PRO A 349 2.73 22.85 -15.42
N ALA A 350 2.78 22.99 -14.09
CA ALA A 350 4.06 23.08 -13.37
C ALA A 350 4.71 21.69 -13.19
N HIS A 351 3.90 20.64 -13.19
CA HIS A 351 4.34 19.24 -13.02
C HIS A 351 4.13 18.37 -14.28
N ASP A 352 3.53 18.92 -15.34
CA ASP A 352 3.15 18.20 -16.56
C ASP A 352 2.36 16.91 -16.26
N TRP A 353 1.35 17.01 -15.39
CA TRP A 353 0.48 15.88 -15.03
C TRP A 353 -1.01 16.25 -15.00
N PHE A 354 -1.84 15.23 -15.12
CA PHE A 354 -3.27 15.31 -14.85
C PHE A 354 -3.51 14.95 -13.38
N SER A 355 -4.42 15.65 -12.70
CA SER A 355 -4.79 15.38 -11.32
C SER A 355 -6.31 15.21 -11.15
N ALA A 356 -6.68 14.27 -10.30
CA ALA A 356 -8.03 14.06 -9.78
C ALA A 356 -8.00 14.19 -8.25
N PRO A 357 -7.91 15.42 -7.71
CA PRO A 357 -7.83 15.65 -6.28
C PRO A 357 -9.21 15.59 -5.62
N GLY A 358 -9.26 14.97 -4.45
CA GLY A 358 -10.46 14.91 -3.62
C GLY A 358 -11.47 13.86 -4.06
N ILE A 359 -11.02 12.72 -4.56
CA ILE A 359 -11.88 11.54 -4.76
C ILE A 359 -12.36 11.10 -3.37
N PRO A 360 -13.68 11.04 -3.08
CA PRO A 360 -14.16 10.84 -1.72
C PRO A 360 -14.20 9.36 -1.32
N LEU A 361 -13.07 8.67 -1.50
CA LEU A 361 -12.92 7.23 -1.34
C LEU A 361 -12.92 6.81 0.14
N VAL A 362 -13.44 5.61 0.42
CA VAL A 362 -13.48 4.99 1.76
C VAL A 362 -12.92 3.55 1.73
N PRO A 363 -12.41 2.98 2.83
CA PRO A 363 -11.75 1.67 2.82
C PRO A 363 -12.72 0.48 2.84
N VAL A 364 -13.95 0.67 2.37
CA VAL A 364 -15.02 -0.34 2.35
C VAL A 364 -15.50 -0.48 0.91
N ASP A 365 -15.35 -1.69 0.37
CA ASP A 365 -15.71 -2.01 -1.00
C ASP A 365 -17.23 -2.17 -1.19
N ASP A 366 -17.68 -2.36 -2.42
CA ASP A 366 -19.12 -2.41 -2.75
C ASP A 366 -19.87 -3.59 -2.13
N ASN A 367 -19.14 -4.62 -1.66
CA ASN A 367 -19.68 -5.79 -0.97
C ASN A 367 -19.52 -5.69 0.57
N GLY A 368 -19.05 -4.55 1.08
CA GLY A 368 -18.83 -4.34 2.51
C GLY A 368 -17.55 -4.94 3.07
N GLN A 369 -16.65 -5.41 2.20
CA GLN A 369 -15.34 -5.89 2.63
C GLN A 369 -14.40 -4.71 2.84
N VAL A 370 -13.58 -4.79 3.89
CA VAL A 370 -12.53 -3.79 4.11
C VAL A 370 -11.42 -4.00 3.09
N ASN A 371 -11.20 -3.00 2.23
CA ASN A 371 -10.08 -2.94 1.31
C ASN A 371 -9.43 -1.57 1.40
N ALA A 372 -8.26 -1.50 2.04
CA ALA A 372 -7.50 -0.27 2.19
C ALA A 372 -6.66 0.10 0.96
N TYR A 373 -6.65 -0.78 -0.06
CA TYR A 373 -5.81 -0.66 -1.25
C TYR A 373 -6.61 -0.82 -2.55
N PRO A 374 -7.77 -0.16 -2.72
CA PRO A 374 -8.58 -0.33 -3.91
C PRO A 374 -7.82 0.14 -5.16
N LEU A 375 -8.13 -0.49 -6.30
CA LEU A 375 -7.56 -0.15 -7.60
C LEU A 375 -8.53 0.72 -8.40
N MET A 376 -7.94 1.68 -9.12
CA MET A 376 -8.59 2.40 -10.21
C MET A 376 -7.86 2.07 -11.52
N GLU A 377 -8.60 2.00 -12.62
CA GLU A 377 -8.04 2.02 -13.97
C GLU A 377 -7.98 3.47 -14.45
N VAL A 378 -6.84 3.89 -14.99
CA VAL A 378 -6.65 5.19 -15.63
C VAL A 378 -6.54 5.04 -17.14
N GLN A 379 -7.15 5.95 -17.89
CA GLN A 379 -7.22 5.91 -19.35
C GLN A 379 -6.76 7.24 -19.94
N ALA A 380 -5.80 7.21 -20.85
CA ALA A 380 -5.45 8.36 -21.69
C ALA A 380 -6.37 8.36 -22.93
N VAL A 381 -7.09 9.45 -23.15
CA VAL A 381 -8.04 9.61 -24.26
C VAL A 381 -7.60 10.75 -25.15
N ASP A 382 -7.44 10.47 -26.44
CA ASP A 382 -7.13 11.47 -27.46
C ASP A 382 -8.28 12.47 -27.60
N LYS A 383 -8.00 13.78 -27.52
CA LYS A 383 -9.05 14.81 -27.61
C LYS A 383 -9.59 14.99 -29.03
N ALA A 384 -8.80 14.67 -30.07
CA ALA A 384 -9.21 14.86 -31.46
C ALA A 384 -10.17 13.76 -31.94
N THR A 385 -9.92 12.52 -31.53
CA THR A 385 -10.65 11.33 -32.00
C THR A 385 -11.56 10.70 -30.95
N GLY A 386 -11.35 11.00 -29.66
CA GLY A 386 -12.03 10.36 -28.54
C GLY A 386 -11.57 8.91 -28.27
N SER A 387 -10.50 8.46 -28.93
CA SER A 387 -10.00 7.09 -28.77
C SER A 387 -9.14 6.94 -27.51
N VAL A 388 -9.26 5.80 -26.84
CA VAL A 388 -8.35 5.43 -25.74
C VAL A 388 -6.98 5.06 -26.32
N LEU A 389 -5.95 5.79 -25.90
CA LEU A 389 -4.57 5.63 -26.37
C LEU A 389 -3.78 4.63 -25.51
N ALA A 390 -4.00 4.65 -24.20
CA ALA A 390 -3.34 3.80 -23.23
C ALA A 390 -4.20 3.64 -21.97
N THR A 391 -4.05 2.51 -21.28
CA THR A 391 -4.65 2.26 -19.97
C THR A 391 -3.58 1.80 -18.99
N GLY A 392 -3.82 2.05 -17.70
CA GLY A 392 -2.97 1.62 -16.60
C GLY A 392 -3.80 1.44 -15.33
N ARG A 393 -3.23 0.82 -14.31
CA ARG A 393 -3.90 0.66 -13.00
C ARG A 393 -3.13 1.37 -11.92
N VAL A 394 -3.85 2.08 -11.06
CA VAL A 394 -3.28 2.82 -9.93
C VAL A 394 -3.98 2.37 -8.66
N VAL A 395 -3.20 2.07 -7.63
CA VAL A 395 -3.72 1.87 -6.28
C VAL A 395 -4.09 3.22 -5.68
N THR A 396 -5.24 3.27 -4.99
CA THR A 396 -5.78 4.47 -4.33
C THR A 396 -5.92 4.20 -2.84
N PRO A 397 -4.82 4.17 -2.08
CA PRO A 397 -4.87 3.65 -0.72
C PRO A 397 -5.59 4.62 0.21
N VAL A 398 -6.52 4.09 0.98
CA VAL A 398 -7.31 4.84 1.97
C VAL A 398 -7.54 3.97 3.20
N SER A 399 -7.55 4.55 4.38
CA SER A 399 -7.84 3.82 5.61
C SER A 399 -8.60 4.65 6.63
N ALA A 400 -9.39 3.95 7.42
CA ALA A 400 -10.04 4.50 8.61
C ALA A 400 -9.56 3.80 9.89
N GLU A 401 -8.41 3.13 9.81
CA GLU A 401 -7.76 2.54 10.96
C GLU A 401 -7.13 3.65 11.83
N SER A 402 -7.87 4.06 12.86
CA SER A 402 -7.40 4.82 14.00
C SER A 402 -7.92 4.18 15.28
N ARG A 403 -7.06 3.92 16.28
CA ARG A 403 -7.44 3.14 17.48
C ARG A 403 -7.46 3.97 18.76
N CYS A 404 -8.11 5.14 18.69
CA CYS A 404 -8.29 6.02 19.85
C CYS A 404 -8.97 5.30 21.03
N GLU A 405 -9.82 4.31 20.74
CA GLU A 405 -10.49 3.49 21.74
C GLU A 405 -9.54 2.70 22.65
N ASN A 406 -8.32 2.40 22.20
CA ASN A 406 -7.33 1.69 23.04
C ASN A 406 -6.98 2.45 24.31
N CYS A 407 -7.11 3.79 24.30
CA CYS A 407 -6.78 4.65 25.44
C CYS A 407 -7.96 5.48 25.93
N HIS A 408 -8.95 5.79 25.08
CA HIS A 408 -10.07 6.67 25.42
C HIS A 408 -11.42 5.94 25.61
N ALA A 409 -11.45 4.60 25.55
CA ALA A 409 -12.58 3.86 26.09
C ALA A 409 -12.65 4.01 27.62
N LEU A 410 -13.86 4.01 28.19
CA LEU A 410 -14.04 4.18 29.64
C LEU A 410 -13.18 3.20 30.44
N GLY A 411 -12.41 3.72 31.40
CA GLY A 411 -11.51 2.95 32.26
C GLY A 411 -10.12 2.69 31.67
N ALA A 412 -9.87 3.05 30.41
CA ALA A 412 -8.53 3.09 29.85
C ALA A 412 -7.80 4.38 30.24
N VAL A 413 -6.48 4.42 30.04
CA VAL A 413 -5.58 5.46 30.59
C VAL A 413 -5.97 6.92 30.28
N GLY A 414 -6.59 7.16 29.12
CA GLY A 414 -7.05 8.46 28.65
C GLY A 414 -8.54 8.75 28.91
N ALA A 415 -9.27 7.82 29.51
CA ALA A 415 -10.65 7.99 29.97
C ALA A 415 -10.89 7.27 31.31
N ASP A 416 -9.94 7.43 32.22
CA ASP A 416 -9.97 6.87 33.57
C ASP A 416 -10.63 7.86 34.55
N PRO A 417 -11.80 7.53 35.13
CA PRO A 417 -12.45 8.37 36.14
C PRO A 417 -11.63 8.58 37.41
N GLN A 418 -10.66 7.71 37.72
CA GLN A 418 -9.77 7.93 38.87
C GLN A 418 -8.76 9.05 38.60
N ARG A 419 -8.29 9.16 37.35
CA ARG A 419 -7.37 10.22 36.91
C ARG A 419 -8.10 11.53 36.66
N HIS A 420 -9.32 11.47 36.16
CA HIS A 420 -10.13 12.64 35.80
C HIS A 420 -11.53 12.55 36.45
N PRO A 421 -11.65 12.68 37.79
CA PRO A 421 -12.90 12.45 38.52
C PRO A 421 -14.02 13.44 38.20
N ASN A 422 -13.67 14.59 37.62
CA ASN A 422 -14.62 15.62 37.21
C ASN A 422 -15.12 15.44 35.76
N VAL A 423 -14.64 14.42 35.05
CA VAL A 423 -15.05 14.15 33.68
C VAL A 423 -16.05 12.99 33.68
N ASN A 424 -17.27 13.26 33.23
CA ASN A 424 -18.30 12.25 33.07
C ASN A 424 -18.02 11.44 31.79
N PHE A 425 -17.17 10.42 31.80
CA PHE A 425 -16.94 9.61 30.61
C PHE A 425 -18.16 8.72 30.27
N VAL A 426 -18.40 8.46 28.97
CA VAL A 426 -19.48 7.59 28.49
C VAL A 426 -19.01 6.17 28.22
N PHE A 427 -19.95 5.23 28.41
CA PHE A 427 -19.84 3.85 27.95
C PHE A 427 -20.45 3.72 26.54
N PRO A 428 -19.97 2.81 25.67
CA PRO A 428 -20.62 2.54 24.39
C PRO A 428 -22.06 2.06 24.57
N ALA A 429 -22.91 2.38 23.59
CA ALA A 429 -24.30 1.90 23.57
C ALA A 429 -24.38 0.37 23.37
N ASP A 430 -23.39 -0.20 22.69
CA ASP A 430 -23.20 -1.64 22.52
C ASP A 430 -21.70 -1.95 22.58
N ILE A 431 -21.28 -2.69 23.60
CA ILE A 431 -19.86 -3.04 23.80
C ILE A 431 -19.35 -4.05 22.76
N ASN A 432 -20.26 -4.79 22.09
CA ASN A 432 -19.92 -5.80 21.09
C ASN A 432 -19.82 -5.21 19.67
N ASP A 433 -20.26 -3.96 19.47
CA ASP A 433 -20.08 -3.23 18.22
C ASP A 433 -18.82 -2.35 18.30
N PRO A 434 -17.74 -2.66 17.55
CA PRO A 434 -16.53 -1.84 17.52
C PRO A 434 -16.79 -0.37 17.14
N ASN A 435 -17.81 -0.07 16.34
CA ASN A 435 -18.13 1.31 15.97
C ASN A 435 -18.75 2.07 17.14
N SER A 436 -19.61 1.43 17.93
CA SER A 436 -20.14 1.98 19.18
C SER A 436 -19.03 2.27 20.20
N VAL A 437 -18.04 1.37 20.34
CA VAL A 437 -16.85 1.58 21.18
C VAL A 437 -16.03 2.78 20.71
N ARG A 438 -15.75 2.88 19.40
CA ARG A 438 -15.02 4.02 18.82
C ARG A 438 -15.78 5.33 19.01
N LYS A 439 -17.10 5.33 18.80
CA LYS A 439 -17.94 6.51 19.00
C LYS A 439 -17.89 6.99 20.45
N ALA A 440 -18.00 6.09 21.42
CA ALA A 440 -17.85 6.42 22.84
C ALA A 440 -16.45 6.99 23.16
N ALA A 441 -15.38 6.40 22.60
CA ALA A 441 -14.04 6.93 22.74
C ALA A 441 -13.90 8.35 22.16
N LYS A 442 -14.49 8.62 21.00
CA LYS A 442 -14.52 9.98 20.41
C LYS A 442 -15.25 10.97 21.32
N ILE A 443 -16.36 10.57 21.94
CA ILE A 443 -17.10 11.39 22.92
C ILE A 443 -16.22 11.70 24.13
N ASN A 444 -15.55 10.68 24.68
CA ASN A 444 -14.67 10.83 25.83
C ASN A 444 -13.49 11.77 25.57
N ILE A 445 -12.95 11.77 24.36
CA ILE A 445 -11.92 12.73 23.94
C ILE A 445 -12.44 14.16 24.03
N LEU A 446 -13.64 14.45 23.50
CA LEU A 446 -14.21 15.80 23.58
C LEU A 446 -14.48 16.22 25.03
N ARG A 447 -15.01 15.32 25.88
CA ARG A 447 -15.23 15.61 27.31
C ARG A 447 -13.94 15.89 28.06
N LEU A 448 -12.87 15.15 27.74
CA LEU A 448 -11.56 15.40 28.32
C LEU A 448 -11.02 16.74 27.84
N HIS A 449 -11.19 17.06 26.55
CA HIS A 449 -10.79 18.34 25.98
C HIS A 449 -11.53 19.50 26.67
N ASP A 450 -12.84 19.38 26.90
CA ASP A 450 -13.66 20.36 27.61
C ASP A 450 -13.15 20.61 29.03
N ALA A 451 -12.81 19.55 29.75
CA ALA A 451 -12.31 19.66 31.12
C ALA A 451 -10.89 20.22 31.22
N LEU A 452 -10.01 19.93 30.25
CA LEU A 452 -8.61 20.37 30.29
C LEU A 452 -8.42 21.77 29.69
N GLU A 453 -9.17 22.10 28.64
CA GLU A 453 -9.00 23.34 27.87
C GLU A 453 -10.13 24.36 28.11
N GLY A 454 -11.12 24.03 28.95
CA GLY A 454 -12.24 24.91 29.27
C GLY A 454 -13.19 25.14 28.09
N THR A 455 -13.35 24.13 27.23
CA THR A 455 -14.22 24.16 26.05
C THR A 455 -15.60 23.54 26.33
N ASP A 456 -16.50 23.55 25.33
CA ASP A 456 -17.83 22.92 25.36
C ASP A 456 -18.10 22.17 24.04
N LEU A 457 -17.13 21.39 23.59
CA LEU A 457 -17.08 20.68 22.33
C LEU A 457 -18.02 19.46 22.29
N ASP A 458 -18.27 18.80 23.43
CA ASP A 458 -19.26 17.71 23.50
C ASP A 458 -20.64 18.18 23.03
N HIS A 459 -21.08 19.35 23.49
CA HIS A 459 -22.39 19.92 23.13
C HIS A 459 -22.38 20.62 21.76
N GLN A 460 -21.22 20.76 21.12
CA GLN A 460 -21.04 21.41 19.80
C GLN A 460 -20.69 20.39 18.70
N ARG A 461 -21.01 19.11 18.90
CA ARG A 461 -20.82 18.09 17.87
C ARG A 461 -21.67 18.38 16.62
N PRO A 462 -21.18 18.02 15.42
CA PRO A 462 -19.88 17.42 15.14
C PRO A 462 -18.73 18.47 15.14
N VAL A 463 -17.54 18.10 15.61
CA VAL A 463 -16.38 19.00 15.69
C VAL A 463 -15.31 18.68 14.63
N LEU A 464 -14.93 19.63 13.79
CA LEU A 464 -13.71 19.49 12.97
C LEU A 464 -12.51 19.93 13.80
N CYS A 465 -11.54 19.03 14.08
CA CYS A 465 -10.36 19.36 14.87
C CYS A 465 -9.58 20.54 14.26
N ALA A 466 -9.52 20.57 12.93
CA ALA A 466 -8.86 21.63 12.17
C ALA A 466 -9.59 22.98 12.18
N SER A 467 -10.81 23.08 12.73
CA SER A 467 -11.46 24.37 12.94
C SER A 467 -10.70 25.28 13.92
N CYS A 468 -9.97 24.68 14.87
CA CYS A 468 -9.11 25.36 15.84
C CYS A 468 -7.63 25.04 15.63
N HIS A 469 -7.27 23.79 15.34
CA HIS A 469 -5.87 23.38 15.20
C HIS A 469 -5.45 23.31 13.74
N TYR A 470 -4.65 24.28 13.27
CA TYR A 470 -4.23 24.33 11.87
C TYR A 470 -3.62 22.99 11.38
N SER A 471 -4.10 22.52 10.23
CA SER A 471 -3.58 21.34 9.53
C SER A 471 -3.35 21.71 8.07
N ALA A 472 -2.10 21.63 7.62
CA ALA A 472 -1.74 21.89 6.23
C ALA A 472 -2.45 20.93 5.25
N ALA A 473 -2.79 19.71 5.69
CA ALA A 473 -3.54 18.76 4.87
C ALA A 473 -4.98 19.21 4.54
N LEU A 474 -5.53 20.16 5.32
CA LEU A 474 -6.88 20.73 5.09
C LEU A 474 -6.83 22.19 4.64
N ASP A 475 -5.63 22.78 4.47
CA ASP A 475 -5.45 24.10 3.88
C ASP A 475 -5.33 23.97 2.36
N LEU A 476 -6.44 23.57 1.72
CA LEU A 476 -6.48 23.32 0.28
C LEU A 476 -6.16 24.57 -0.56
N ALA A 477 -6.29 25.76 0.03
CA ALA A 477 -5.97 27.04 -0.61
C ALA A 477 -4.53 27.52 -0.33
N GLY A 478 -3.77 26.84 0.54
CA GLY A 478 -2.40 27.21 0.91
C GLY A 478 -2.29 28.57 1.60
N THR A 479 -3.37 29.02 2.27
CA THR A 479 -3.45 30.35 2.89
C THR A 479 -2.81 30.43 4.28
N GLY A 480 -2.44 29.28 4.85
CA GLY A 480 -1.94 29.15 6.21
C GLY A 480 -3.02 29.27 7.28
N PRO A 481 -2.63 29.40 8.56
CA PRO A 481 -3.56 29.45 9.67
C PRO A 481 -4.44 30.71 9.66
N ASN A 482 -5.75 30.50 9.77
CA ASN A 482 -6.74 31.57 9.92
C ASN A 482 -6.67 32.23 11.32
N ALA A 483 -7.48 33.27 11.55
CA ALA A 483 -7.47 34.03 12.79
C ALA A 483 -7.74 33.19 14.05
N ARG A 484 -8.62 32.18 13.97
CA ARG A 484 -8.96 31.30 15.09
C ARG A 484 -7.85 30.30 15.39
N GLN A 485 -7.11 29.89 14.36
CA GLN A 485 -6.00 28.93 14.49
C GLN A 485 -4.70 29.59 14.94
N ARG A 486 -4.51 30.89 14.68
CA ARG A 486 -3.32 31.63 15.13
C ARG A 486 -3.24 31.67 16.65
N GLY A 487 -2.07 31.26 17.19
CA GLY A 487 -1.83 31.19 18.63
C GLY A 487 -2.19 29.84 19.27
N LEU A 488 -2.86 28.95 18.53
CA LEU A 488 -3.08 27.56 18.94
C LEU A 488 -2.00 26.65 18.34
N PRO A 489 -1.69 25.50 18.97
CA PRO A 489 -0.83 24.50 18.36
C PRO A 489 -1.45 23.98 17.06
N SER A 490 -0.60 23.65 16.08
CA SER A 490 -1.03 22.90 14.90
C SER A 490 -1.65 21.56 15.31
N LEU A 491 -2.46 20.93 14.45
CA LEU A 491 -3.08 19.64 14.76
C LEU A 491 -2.03 18.56 15.07
N SER A 492 -0.91 18.58 14.35
CA SER A 492 0.21 17.67 14.64
C SER A 492 0.79 17.89 16.05
N ALA A 493 0.95 19.15 16.48
CA ALA A 493 1.45 19.43 17.82
C ALA A 493 0.41 19.07 18.89
N ALA A 494 -0.87 19.43 18.68
CA ALA A 494 -1.97 19.14 19.60
C ALA A 494 -2.12 17.63 19.85
N ILE A 495 -1.88 16.78 18.85
CA ILE A 495 -1.91 15.32 19.01
C ILE A 495 -0.54 14.80 19.44
N HIS A 496 0.48 14.89 18.60
CA HIS A 496 1.73 14.17 18.82
C HIS A 496 2.52 14.70 20.03
N ARG A 497 2.63 16.03 20.19
CA ARG A 497 3.38 16.58 21.32
C ARG A 497 2.67 16.27 22.63
N PHE A 498 1.35 16.47 22.70
CA PHE A 498 0.57 16.16 23.90
C PHE A 498 0.74 14.69 24.31
N HIS A 499 0.54 13.75 23.38
CA HIS A 499 0.66 12.32 23.65
C HIS A 499 2.10 11.90 23.97
N GLY A 500 3.10 12.47 23.29
CA GLY A 500 4.51 12.19 23.55
C GLY A 500 5.03 12.72 24.89
N GLU A 501 4.30 13.64 25.53
CA GLU A 501 4.59 14.14 26.88
C GLU A 501 3.86 13.35 27.97
N GLN A 502 2.94 12.44 27.61
CA GLN A 502 2.23 11.62 28.59
C GLN A 502 3.11 10.50 29.14
N VAL A 503 2.88 10.20 30.42
CA VAL A 503 3.46 9.05 31.12
C VAL A 503 2.35 8.11 31.57
N ASP A 504 2.67 6.81 31.63
CA ASP A 504 1.85 5.80 32.26
C ASP A 504 1.88 6.03 33.79
N PRO A 505 0.73 6.29 34.44
CA PRO A 505 0.68 6.58 35.87
C PRO A 505 1.10 5.40 36.74
N ALA A 506 1.00 4.15 36.26
CA ALA A 506 1.38 2.97 37.04
C ALA A 506 2.89 2.77 37.08
N THR A 507 3.59 3.11 36.00
CA THR A 507 5.04 2.84 35.85
C THR A 507 5.91 4.10 35.88
N GLY A 508 5.31 5.28 35.68
CA GLY A 508 6.01 6.55 35.52
C GLY A 508 6.78 6.68 34.20
N GLN A 509 6.69 5.69 33.31
CA GLN A 509 7.41 5.68 32.03
C GLN A 509 6.64 6.44 30.95
N PRO A 510 7.32 6.98 29.91
CA PRO A 510 6.64 7.58 28.77
C PRO A 510 5.64 6.59 28.14
N LEU A 511 4.43 7.07 27.83
CA LEU A 511 3.39 6.23 27.22
C LEU A 511 3.81 5.76 25.81
N PHE A 512 4.62 6.57 25.12
CA PHE A 512 5.17 6.27 23.79
C PHE A 512 6.70 6.42 23.80
N PRO A 513 7.45 5.42 24.29
CA PRO A 513 8.91 5.46 24.28
C PRO A 513 9.46 5.53 22.86
N ALA A 514 10.49 6.36 22.63
CA ALA A 514 11.06 6.54 21.30
C ALA A 514 11.68 5.26 20.70
N SER A 515 12.09 4.31 21.56
CA SER A 515 12.66 3.02 21.16
C SER A 515 11.64 1.89 21.04
N ALA A 516 10.36 2.14 21.33
CA ALA A 516 9.33 1.11 21.22
C ALA A 516 8.97 0.84 19.75
N PRO A 517 8.55 -0.39 19.42
CA PRO A 517 8.17 -0.75 18.06
C PRO A 517 6.94 0.05 17.58
N MET A 518 6.72 0.13 16.26
CA MET A 518 5.62 0.90 15.67
C MET A 518 4.25 0.50 16.22
N GLU A 519 4.05 -0.78 16.51
CA GLU A 519 2.81 -1.35 17.07
C GLU A 519 2.47 -0.77 18.44
N GLN A 520 3.46 -0.28 19.20
CA GLN A 520 3.28 0.33 20.52
C GLN A 520 3.30 1.86 20.45
N THR A 521 3.57 2.44 19.28
CA THR A 521 3.73 3.89 19.09
C THR A 521 2.86 4.40 17.95
N CYS A 522 3.41 4.57 16.75
CA CYS A 522 2.75 5.21 15.60
C CYS A 522 1.44 4.50 15.21
N TYR A 523 1.40 3.17 15.27
CA TYR A 523 0.25 2.35 14.85
C TYR A 523 -0.87 2.27 15.90
N GLN A 524 -0.75 2.99 17.02
CA GLN A 524 -1.88 3.23 17.92
C GLN A 524 -2.87 4.23 17.33
N CYS A 525 -2.39 5.14 16.46
CA CYS A 525 -3.24 6.16 15.83
C CYS A 525 -3.24 6.10 14.30
N HIS A 526 -2.12 5.71 13.69
CA HIS A 526 -2.00 5.65 12.23
C HIS A 526 -2.30 4.24 11.67
N PRO A 527 -2.81 4.15 10.42
CA PRO A 527 -3.09 2.87 9.76
C PRO A 527 -1.83 2.01 9.62
N GLY A 528 -1.81 0.81 10.19
CA GLY A 528 -0.54 0.14 10.39
C GLY A 528 -0.60 -1.26 10.94
N LYS A 529 -1.37 -1.44 12.02
CA LYS A 529 -1.54 -2.75 12.66
C LYS A 529 -2.24 -3.74 11.73
N GLN A 530 -3.22 -3.26 10.96
CA GLN A 530 -3.91 -4.05 9.95
C GLN A 530 -3.61 -3.56 8.54
N THR A 531 -3.78 -2.25 8.31
CA THR A 531 -3.62 -1.69 6.97
C THR A 531 -2.17 -1.79 6.52
N ARG A 532 -1.19 -1.38 7.33
CA ARG A 532 0.24 -1.22 6.98
C ARG A 532 0.50 -0.06 6.01
N CYS A 533 0.43 1.18 6.50
CA CYS A 533 0.75 2.36 5.68
C CYS A 533 2.16 2.28 5.07
N LEU A 534 3.18 1.91 5.87
CA LEU A 534 4.53 1.65 5.40
C LEU A 534 4.66 0.19 4.92
N ARG A 535 4.73 -0.02 3.61
CA ARG A 535 4.66 -1.36 2.99
C ARG A 535 5.51 -1.56 1.73
N GLY A 536 6.11 -0.48 1.21
CA GLY A 536 7.02 -0.55 0.08
C GLY A 536 8.39 -1.14 0.42
N ALA A 537 9.37 -0.96 -0.46
CA ALA A 537 10.73 -1.47 -0.34
C ALA A 537 11.41 -1.10 0.98
N MET A 538 11.15 0.11 1.50
CA MET A 538 11.67 0.54 2.80
C MET A 538 11.07 -0.27 3.96
N GLY A 539 9.76 -0.48 3.97
CA GLY A 539 9.09 -1.33 4.95
C GLY A 539 9.57 -2.78 4.87
N GLY A 540 9.73 -3.32 3.65
CA GLY A 540 10.30 -4.64 3.41
C GLY A 540 11.76 -4.79 3.87
N ALA A 541 12.51 -3.69 3.93
CA ALA A 541 13.88 -3.64 4.47
C ALA A 541 13.94 -3.47 6.01
N GLY A 542 12.78 -3.43 6.67
CA GLY A 542 12.63 -3.28 8.11
C GLY A 542 12.75 -1.83 8.62
N ILE A 543 12.74 -0.83 7.73
CA ILE A 543 12.72 0.59 8.13
C ILE A 543 11.38 0.88 8.83
N GLN A 544 11.44 1.62 9.93
CA GLN A 544 10.29 2.02 10.75
C GLN A 544 9.97 3.50 10.54
N CYS A 545 8.78 3.94 10.96
CA CYS A 545 8.39 5.35 10.90
C CYS A 545 9.40 6.26 11.63
N GLN A 546 9.87 5.81 12.80
CA GLN A 546 10.78 6.55 13.66
C GLN A 546 12.15 6.74 13.02
N ASP A 547 12.61 5.82 12.17
CA ASP A 547 13.89 5.95 11.46
C ASP A 547 13.90 7.15 10.50
N CYS A 548 12.72 7.55 10.02
CA CYS A 548 12.56 8.70 9.13
C CYS A 548 12.12 9.96 9.88
N HIS A 549 11.09 9.85 10.72
CA HIS A 549 10.38 10.99 11.30
C HIS A 549 10.79 11.33 12.74
N GLY A 550 11.50 10.42 13.44
CA GLY A 550 11.69 10.47 14.88
C GLY A 550 10.46 10.04 15.69
N GLY A 551 10.53 10.25 17.01
CA GLY A 551 9.42 9.93 17.91
C GLY A 551 8.30 10.99 17.92
N MET A 552 7.25 10.75 18.72
CA MET A 552 6.07 11.63 18.82
C MET A 552 6.43 13.11 19.07
N LEU A 553 7.42 13.36 19.93
CA LEU A 553 7.86 14.73 20.24
C LEU A 553 8.55 15.42 19.05
N ALA A 554 9.27 14.68 18.20
CA ALA A 554 9.89 15.21 16.98
C ALA A 554 8.82 15.56 15.93
N VAL A 555 7.85 14.67 15.72
CA VAL A 555 6.72 14.87 14.80
C VAL A 555 5.81 16.01 15.26
N GLY A 556 5.60 16.13 16.58
CA GLY A 556 4.86 17.21 17.22
C GLY A 556 5.59 18.55 17.26
N GLY A 557 6.80 18.65 16.71
CA GLY A 557 7.55 19.90 16.64
C GLY A 557 8.00 20.44 18.00
N LYS A 558 8.25 19.57 18.99
CA LYS A 558 8.72 20.00 20.32
C LYS A 558 10.10 20.65 20.28
N TYR A 559 10.97 20.15 19.41
CA TYR A 559 12.36 20.57 19.30
C TYR A 559 12.57 21.37 18.01
N PRO A 560 13.43 22.41 18.03
CA PRO A 560 13.77 23.16 16.83
C PRO A 560 14.59 22.31 15.87
N LEU A 561 14.30 22.43 14.57
CA LEU A 561 15.08 21.77 13.52
C LEU A 561 16.51 22.32 13.48
N ARG A 562 17.48 21.46 13.20
CA ARG A 562 18.87 21.85 12.91
C ARG A 562 18.97 22.50 11.53
N ALA A 563 20.09 23.18 11.27
CA ALA A 563 20.40 23.73 9.95
C ALA A 563 20.31 22.66 8.85
N GLY A 564 19.65 23.01 7.75
CA GLY A 564 19.30 22.13 6.64
C GLY A 564 18.11 21.22 6.90
N GLY A 565 17.51 21.25 8.09
CA GLY A 565 16.41 20.35 8.48
C GLY A 565 15.06 20.72 7.85
N SER A 566 14.78 22.00 7.70
CA SER A 566 13.58 22.46 7.01
C SER A 566 13.70 22.27 5.49
N LEU A 567 12.57 22.12 4.80
CA LEU A 567 12.54 21.84 3.37
C LEU A 567 13.19 22.96 2.55
N ASP A 568 12.88 24.21 2.93
CA ASP A 568 13.25 25.44 2.24
C ASP A 568 14.34 26.25 2.98
N GLY A 569 14.88 25.72 4.08
CA GLY A 569 15.86 26.40 4.94
C GLY A 569 15.31 27.57 5.77
N THR A 570 14.04 27.95 5.58
CA THR A 570 13.45 29.13 6.24
C THR A 570 12.95 28.86 7.66
N HIS A 571 12.95 27.59 8.09
CA HIS A 571 12.46 27.15 9.39
C HIS A 571 13.52 26.38 10.19
N ASP A 572 14.78 26.48 9.80
CA ASP A 572 15.87 25.98 10.63
C ASP A 572 15.95 26.81 11.92
N GLY A 573 16.19 26.14 13.05
CA GLY A 573 16.11 26.73 14.38
C GLY A 573 14.68 26.90 14.91
N GLN A 574 13.65 26.50 14.15
CA GLN A 574 12.24 26.59 14.53
C GLN A 574 11.57 25.21 14.60
N PRO A 575 10.39 25.09 15.25
CA PRO A 575 9.60 23.87 15.21
C PRO A 575 9.31 23.38 13.78
N ARG A 576 9.32 22.05 13.60
CA ARG A 576 8.94 21.38 12.35
C ARG A 576 7.56 21.84 11.86
N ARG A 577 7.44 22.20 10.57
CA ARG A 577 6.15 22.41 9.92
C ARG A 577 5.59 21.06 9.44
N PRO A 578 4.44 20.60 9.97
CA PRO A 578 3.81 19.36 9.53
C PRO A 578 3.51 19.38 8.02
N TRP A 579 3.64 18.24 7.35
CA TRP A 579 3.41 18.06 5.90
C TRP A 579 4.32 18.85 4.96
N LYS A 580 5.22 19.70 5.49
CA LYS A 580 6.20 20.48 4.71
C LYS A 580 7.63 20.06 5.02
N ASP A 581 8.01 20.03 6.30
CA ASP A 581 9.35 19.62 6.72
C ASP A 581 9.37 18.10 6.96
N LEU A 582 9.53 17.34 5.87
CA LEU A 582 9.48 15.87 5.85
C LEU A 582 10.83 15.24 5.48
N PRO A 583 11.01 13.94 5.77
CA PRO A 583 12.17 13.18 5.30
C PRO A 583 12.28 13.22 3.77
N ARG A 584 13.53 13.16 3.31
CA ARG A 584 13.91 13.31 1.90
C ARG A 584 14.66 12.07 1.41
N CYS A 585 14.71 11.81 0.11
CA CYS A 585 15.49 10.70 -0.45
C CYS A 585 16.96 10.87 -0.08
N GLN A 586 17.46 12.10 -0.20
CA GLN A 586 18.83 12.48 0.16
C GLN A 586 19.16 12.29 1.65
N SER A 587 18.17 12.09 2.51
CA SER A 587 18.40 11.88 3.94
C SER A 587 19.01 10.51 4.26
N CYS A 588 18.83 9.53 3.35
CA CYS A 588 19.42 8.20 3.45
C CYS A 588 20.26 7.80 2.22
N HIS A 589 19.89 8.29 1.04
CA HIS A 589 20.59 8.06 -0.22
C HIS A 589 21.56 9.21 -0.48
N THR A 590 22.70 9.17 0.19
CA THR A 590 23.61 10.32 0.33
C THR A 590 24.70 10.40 -0.72
N GLY A 591 24.59 9.61 -1.79
CA GLY A 591 25.54 9.57 -2.89
C GLY A 591 25.65 8.19 -3.55
N ASP A 592 26.76 7.97 -4.25
CA ASP A 592 27.05 6.71 -4.97
C ASP A 592 28.18 5.91 -4.32
N ALA A 593 28.65 4.86 -5.00
CA ALA A 593 29.65 3.96 -4.46
C ALA A 593 31.02 4.63 -4.18
N LEU A 594 31.30 5.80 -4.78
CA LEU A 594 32.58 6.48 -4.67
C LEU A 594 32.51 7.71 -3.74
N ASP A 595 31.36 8.37 -3.70
CA ASP A 595 31.12 9.56 -2.87
C ASP A 595 29.76 9.46 -2.19
N HIS A 596 29.75 9.12 -0.90
CA HIS A 596 28.55 9.07 -0.05
C HIS A 596 28.87 9.44 1.40
N GLN A 597 27.84 9.80 2.17
CA GLN A 597 28.01 10.07 3.61
C GLN A 597 27.99 8.76 4.42
N GLY A 598 28.82 8.70 5.48
CA GLY A 598 28.87 7.55 6.38
C GLY A 598 29.57 6.33 5.80
N THR A 599 29.42 5.18 6.45
CA THR A 599 30.13 3.93 6.08
C THR A 599 29.29 2.98 5.20
N ARG A 600 28.08 3.38 4.81
CA ARG A 600 27.18 2.58 3.97
C ARG A 600 26.58 3.47 2.89
N LEU A 601 26.45 2.92 1.69
CA LEU A 601 25.83 3.59 0.54
C LEU A 601 24.39 4.07 0.82
N ARG A 602 23.67 3.35 1.69
CA ARG A 602 22.32 3.68 2.12
C ARG A 602 22.27 3.69 3.64
N LEU A 603 21.93 4.82 4.23
CA LEU A 603 21.71 4.93 5.67
C LEU A 603 20.33 4.33 6.04
N ARG A 604 20.21 3.84 7.27
CA ARG A 604 18.94 3.32 7.79
C ARG A 604 18.09 4.38 8.50
N VAL A 605 18.72 5.41 9.05
CA VAL A 605 18.05 6.50 9.77
C VAL A 605 18.25 7.78 8.96
N ALA A 606 17.21 8.60 8.79
CA ALA A 606 17.20 9.80 7.94
C ALA A 606 17.83 11.05 8.61
N TYR A 607 18.11 10.98 9.89
CA TYR A 607 18.61 12.08 10.72
C TYR A 607 19.71 11.58 11.67
N ASP A 608 20.48 12.49 12.26
CA ASP A 608 21.44 12.17 13.31
C ASP A 608 20.70 11.65 14.56
N PRO A 609 20.93 10.41 15.05
CA PRO A 609 20.23 9.87 16.21
C PRO A 609 20.38 10.72 17.50
N ALA A 610 21.40 11.57 17.59
CA ALA A 610 21.57 12.53 18.69
C ALA A 610 20.70 13.80 18.54
N ASP A 611 19.99 13.96 17.42
CA ASP A 611 19.07 15.05 17.16
C ASP A 611 17.64 14.70 17.61
N PRO A 612 17.14 15.25 18.72
CA PRO A 612 15.79 14.97 19.19
C PRO A 612 14.70 15.53 18.25
N ALA A 613 15.02 16.50 17.39
CA ALA A 613 14.09 17.03 16.39
C ALA A 613 13.94 16.12 15.17
N ALA A 614 14.83 15.13 15.01
CA ALA A 614 14.93 14.29 13.83
C ALA A 614 15.02 15.10 12.52
N SER A 615 15.93 16.09 12.48
CA SER A 615 16.11 16.96 11.32
C SER A 615 16.63 16.14 10.13
N PRO A 616 15.91 16.09 9.00
CA PRO A 616 16.32 15.29 7.84
C PRO A 616 17.70 15.72 7.31
N ARG A 617 18.60 14.77 7.06
CA ARG A 617 19.93 15.06 6.50
C ARG A 617 19.84 15.66 5.09
N LEU A 618 20.85 16.46 4.76
CA LEU A 618 21.17 16.90 3.41
C LEU A 618 22.40 16.16 2.90
N ALA A 619 22.30 15.60 1.69
CA ALA A 619 23.42 14.95 1.04
C ALA A 619 24.32 15.97 0.36
N THR A 620 25.64 15.75 0.41
CA THR A 620 26.63 16.48 -0.39
C THR A 620 26.58 16.00 -1.83
N ASN A 621 26.58 14.68 -2.04
CA ASN A 621 26.32 14.07 -3.34
C ASN A 621 24.81 13.84 -3.52
N ARG A 622 24.22 14.58 -4.46
CA ARG A 622 22.77 14.60 -4.72
C ARG A 622 22.31 13.68 -5.84
N ARG A 623 23.14 12.73 -6.28
CA ARG A 623 22.82 11.83 -7.40
C ARG A 623 21.48 11.10 -7.28
N PHE A 624 21.09 10.73 -6.06
CA PHE A 624 19.82 10.06 -5.75
C PHE A 624 18.89 10.91 -4.88
N ALA A 625 19.14 12.22 -4.84
CA ALA A 625 18.26 13.16 -4.17
C ALA A 625 17.05 13.47 -5.05
N GLU A 626 15.95 13.76 -4.40
CA GLU A 626 14.87 14.55 -4.99
C GLU A 626 15.37 15.97 -5.37
N GLN A 627 14.56 16.74 -6.09
CA GLN A 627 14.99 18.07 -6.54
C GLN A 627 15.22 19.01 -5.33
N PRO A 628 16.10 20.01 -5.47
CA PRO A 628 16.37 20.95 -4.38
C PRO A 628 15.10 21.68 -3.93
N GLY A 629 14.79 21.62 -2.63
CA GLY A 629 13.68 22.36 -2.04
C GLY A 629 12.29 21.77 -2.30
N THR A 630 12.21 20.58 -2.89
CA THR A 630 10.95 19.86 -3.16
C THR A 630 10.91 18.55 -2.38
N LEU A 631 9.70 18.02 -2.18
CA LEU A 631 9.51 16.68 -1.63
C LEU A 631 9.52 15.66 -2.76
N TYR A 632 9.74 14.40 -2.42
CA TYR A 632 9.71 13.28 -3.36
C TYR A 632 8.42 13.24 -4.21
N ARG A 633 7.26 13.44 -3.58
CA ARG A 633 5.95 13.46 -4.27
C ARG A 633 5.79 14.61 -5.26
N ASP A 634 6.56 15.69 -5.08
CA ASP A 634 6.51 16.90 -5.90
C ASP A 634 7.75 17.00 -6.83
N SER A 635 8.56 15.94 -6.92
CA SER A 635 9.82 15.93 -7.67
C SER A 635 9.72 15.14 -8.97
N HIS A 636 10.52 15.56 -9.94
CA HIS A 636 10.62 14.92 -11.25
C HIS A 636 12.08 14.67 -11.69
N GLY A 637 12.24 13.77 -12.65
CA GLY A 637 13.51 13.40 -13.26
C GLY A 637 13.30 12.71 -14.62
N HIS A 638 14.34 12.14 -15.22
CA HIS A 638 14.25 11.27 -16.41
C HIS A 638 13.37 11.82 -17.56
N GLY A 639 13.51 13.10 -17.89
CA GLY A 639 12.71 13.75 -18.95
C GLY A 639 11.37 14.31 -18.48
N GLY A 640 11.25 14.67 -17.20
CA GLY A 640 10.06 15.31 -16.62
C GLY A 640 9.07 14.34 -15.97
N LEU A 641 9.41 13.06 -15.87
CA LEU A 641 8.59 12.08 -15.15
C LEU A 641 8.65 12.33 -13.64
N ALA A 642 7.48 12.36 -13.02
CA ALA A 642 7.34 12.40 -11.58
C ALA A 642 8.03 11.17 -10.96
N CYS A 643 8.71 11.35 -9.83
CA CYS A 643 9.37 10.24 -9.15
C CYS A 643 8.38 9.12 -8.82
N GLU A 644 7.17 9.46 -8.38
CA GLU A 644 6.10 8.50 -8.05
C GLU A 644 5.60 7.71 -9.25
N ALA A 645 5.69 8.25 -10.47
CA ALA A 645 5.29 7.55 -11.69
C ALA A 645 6.11 6.29 -11.94
N CYS A 646 7.40 6.31 -11.56
CA CYS A 646 8.31 5.17 -11.74
C CYS A 646 8.55 4.38 -10.46
N HIS A 647 8.62 5.06 -9.32
CA HIS A 647 9.03 4.48 -8.05
C HIS A 647 7.85 4.15 -7.13
N GLY A 648 6.64 4.62 -7.42
CA GLY A 648 5.45 4.45 -6.58
C GLY A 648 5.32 5.54 -5.50
N SER A 649 4.18 5.58 -4.83
CA SER A 649 3.87 6.65 -3.87
C SER A 649 4.73 6.61 -2.60
N THR A 650 4.82 7.73 -1.87
CA THR A 650 5.47 7.74 -0.54
C THR A 650 4.96 6.61 0.37
N HIS A 651 5.83 6.01 1.19
CA HIS A 651 5.53 4.84 2.05
C HIS A 651 5.20 3.51 1.33
N ALA A 652 4.96 3.57 0.01
CA ALA A 652 4.62 2.43 -0.82
C ALA A 652 5.59 2.22 -2.01
N VAL A 653 6.75 2.88 -2.01
CA VAL A 653 7.78 2.77 -3.07
C VAL A 653 8.07 1.31 -3.43
N TRP A 654 8.08 0.99 -4.71
CA TRP A 654 8.19 -0.38 -5.21
C TRP A 654 9.55 -1.05 -4.93
N PRO A 655 9.59 -2.39 -4.84
CA PRO A 655 8.44 -3.30 -4.81
C PRO A 655 7.81 -3.39 -3.42
N ASN A 656 6.51 -3.70 -3.37
CA ASN A 656 5.91 -4.25 -2.16
C ASN A 656 6.36 -5.72 -2.01
N ALA A 657 6.79 -6.11 -0.82
CA ALA A 657 7.28 -7.47 -0.54
C ALA A 657 6.20 -8.56 -0.76
N ASN A 658 4.92 -8.21 -0.68
CA ASN A 658 3.82 -9.10 -1.08
C ASN A 658 3.62 -9.02 -2.62
N PRO A 659 3.93 -10.07 -3.39
CA PRO A 659 3.80 -10.04 -4.85
C PRO A 659 2.36 -9.82 -5.35
N GLN A 660 1.36 -10.11 -4.52
CA GLN A 660 -0.06 -9.94 -4.83
C GLN A 660 -0.63 -8.59 -4.38
N ALA A 661 0.18 -7.72 -3.78
CA ALA A 661 -0.29 -6.40 -3.38
C ALA A 661 -0.70 -5.57 -4.61
N ASN A 662 -1.80 -4.83 -4.49
CA ASN A 662 -2.30 -3.94 -5.55
C ASN A 662 -1.28 -2.87 -5.96
N ASP A 663 -0.42 -2.47 -5.02
CA ASP A 663 0.83 -1.75 -5.25
C ASP A 663 1.65 -2.27 -6.45
N ASN A 664 1.92 -3.58 -6.46
CA ASN A 664 2.72 -4.22 -7.49
C ASN A 664 1.96 -4.39 -8.81
N VAL A 665 0.64 -4.19 -8.83
CA VAL A 665 -0.14 -4.10 -10.07
C VAL A 665 0.14 -2.76 -10.76
N THR A 666 0.28 -1.68 -9.99
CA THR A 666 0.65 -0.35 -10.50
C THR A 666 2.08 -0.28 -11.00
N ALA A 667 2.98 -1.10 -10.44
CA ALA A 667 4.39 -1.16 -10.86
C ALA A 667 4.63 -1.86 -12.21
N ARG A 668 3.63 -2.55 -12.76
CA ARG A 668 3.73 -3.33 -14.01
C ARG A 668 3.12 -2.55 -15.18
#